data_AF-A0A2E1I3A1-F1
#
_entry.id   AF-A0A2E1I3A1-F1
#
_cell.length_a   1.000
_cell.length_b   1.000
_cell.length_c   1.000
_cell.angle_alpha   90.00
_cell.angle_beta   90.00
_cell.angle_gamma   90.00
#
_symmetry.space_group_name_H-M   'P 1'
#
loop_
_entity.id
_entity.type
_entity.pdbx_description
1 polymer ?
#
loop_
_entity_poly.entity_id
_entity_poly.type
_entity_poly.pdbx_seq_one_letter_code
_entity_poly.pdbx_strand_id
1 'polypeptide(L)'
;MSTDFFNKRNLFLTFIGFFLITYLINNCTDLVFFEYLKIKFTTIENFRNLYINTQFINESTQSRFCLLTTSEVIYNQFGVPELLKIYLPRQARVLLQQFLIVIIVFTILLKDSDYKKNIFLIDSKFLMITTLGLFINYLIISIYVDFETFFYSAVFLVFSIFKSLIAYIYINQNKSYLKLFILCIFPFFSSGFGISWMFDFLIYFFLFNFFLEKETFLKNKNLIILIFVLTCSLLAPFLNTPSLETQIIDNPNEYKNIIDNINFQNSKNTFLEKKDIAYLNENIIQLEELNIKKEVVNLSRNLKDTNYPNRWGIMVSFLPDIKYHLPSFLWYLSLSYLFLLLINQINLIKYIDLKDEMKSSSNILIFYPILSIFLGINYFFHSISDFLFFLTRKSEMIDFGEIQTWRGINTHYEIFSNLQLFCFCFFVMNFYVNKSFKSFFFIMISTSTALLSQSRFTALILFIFLFILFFTSIKQFKVEIISLILFVVLIFQFIPIFDRQEPFFIDESDLTSIEIIDNDIYGFEFISDRLNRTLPWTMFASGYNPNSIELIFGHGTGSYLNIIKFTERDLASGPHSMLLQILNRFGLLGLVIFIIYILKYFIHITSNTNIKHTFLVFFVFSLLFSLELKTDSIMLADGVAIFLFNILLGIIYSKLYSENIN
;
A
#
# COMPACT_ATOMS: atom_id res chain seq x y z
N MET A 1 -24.97 -10.38 -33.92
CA MET A 1 -24.24 -9.11 -33.71
C MET A 1 -24.98 -8.32 -32.65
N SER A 2 -24.22 -7.76 -31.72
CA SER A 2 -24.59 -7.25 -30.40
C SER A 2 -25.42 -5.96 -30.40
N THR A 3 -26.59 -5.98 -29.77
CA THR A 3 -27.33 -4.77 -29.35
C THR A 3 -27.72 -4.74 -27.87
N ASP A 4 -27.45 -5.82 -27.11
CA ASP A 4 -27.78 -5.86 -25.67
C ASP A 4 -26.66 -5.40 -24.73
N PHE A 5 -25.46 -5.10 -25.27
CA PHE A 5 -24.33 -4.62 -24.46
C PHE A 5 -24.48 -3.14 -24.01
N PHE A 6 -25.44 -2.40 -24.59
CA PHE A 6 -25.51 -0.93 -24.49
C PHE A 6 -26.52 -0.36 -23.47
N ASN A 7 -27.44 -1.14 -22.90
CA ASN A 7 -28.68 -0.54 -22.34
C ASN A 7 -28.81 -0.39 -20.81
N LYS A 8 -27.91 -0.94 -19.96
CA LYS A 8 -28.07 -0.84 -18.49
C LYS A 8 -26.87 -0.27 -17.75
N ARG A 9 -25.66 -0.56 -18.23
CA ARG A 9 -24.41 0.03 -17.71
C ARG A 9 -24.35 1.54 -17.97
N ASN A 10 -24.93 1.97 -19.10
CA ASN A 10 -25.07 3.38 -19.41
C ASN A 10 -26.11 4.08 -18.54
N LEU A 11 -27.21 3.44 -18.13
CA LEU A 11 -28.26 4.14 -17.36
C LEU A 11 -27.75 4.64 -15.99
N PHE A 12 -26.93 3.84 -15.30
CA PHE A 12 -26.30 4.24 -14.04
C PHE A 12 -25.20 5.29 -14.26
N LEU A 13 -24.37 5.13 -15.30
CA LEU A 13 -23.34 6.12 -15.67
C LEU A 13 -23.95 7.45 -16.17
N THR A 14 -25.07 7.42 -16.87
CA THR A 14 -25.83 8.61 -17.26
C THR A 14 -26.56 9.20 -16.07
N PHE A 15 -27.04 8.39 -15.10
CA PHE A 15 -27.64 8.92 -13.87
C PHE A 15 -26.60 9.59 -12.98
N ILE A 16 -25.40 9.02 -12.88
CA ILE A 16 -24.25 9.62 -12.18
C ILE A 16 -23.71 10.83 -12.92
N GLY A 17 -23.55 10.73 -14.25
CA GLY A 17 -23.16 11.85 -15.09
C GLY A 17 -24.17 12.99 -14.97
N PHE A 18 -25.47 12.68 -15.00
CA PHE A 18 -26.54 13.63 -14.79
C PHE A 18 -26.49 14.22 -13.37
N PHE A 19 -26.32 13.41 -12.33
CA PHE A 19 -26.22 13.87 -10.94
C PHE A 19 -25.00 14.79 -10.72
N LEU A 20 -23.83 14.39 -11.24
CA LEU A 20 -22.60 15.20 -11.22
C LEU A 20 -22.77 16.48 -12.02
N ILE A 21 -23.38 16.42 -13.20
CA ILE A 21 -23.68 17.60 -14.02
C ILE A 21 -24.66 18.51 -13.27
N THR A 22 -25.77 18.01 -12.71
CA THR A 22 -26.71 18.83 -11.94
C THR A 22 -26.11 19.39 -10.65
N TYR A 23 -25.25 18.63 -9.97
CA TYR A 23 -24.57 19.10 -8.75
C TYR A 23 -23.51 20.15 -9.08
N LEU A 24 -22.77 19.98 -10.17
CA LEU A 24 -21.79 20.96 -10.66
C LEU A 24 -22.48 22.21 -11.20
N ILE A 25 -23.60 22.07 -11.93
CA ILE A 25 -24.41 23.20 -12.42
C ILE A 25 -25.04 23.99 -11.27
N ASN A 26 -25.53 23.31 -10.22
CA ASN A 26 -26.14 24.00 -9.07
C ASN A 26 -25.13 24.76 -8.20
N ASN A 27 -23.85 24.33 -8.19
CA ASN A 27 -22.81 24.90 -7.33
C ASN A 27 -21.79 25.77 -8.09
N CYS A 28 -21.73 25.69 -9.42
CA CYS A 28 -20.86 26.51 -10.26
C CYS A 28 -21.73 27.45 -11.10
N THR A 29 -21.50 28.76 -10.97
CA THR A 29 -22.31 29.77 -11.69
C THR A 29 -22.09 29.75 -13.19
N ASP A 30 -20.94 29.27 -13.67
CA ASP A 30 -20.60 29.18 -15.09
C ASP A 30 -19.79 27.90 -15.39
N LEU A 31 -20.27 27.08 -16.33
CA LEU A 31 -19.65 25.80 -16.71
C LEU A 31 -19.45 25.78 -18.23
N VAL A 32 -18.25 26.12 -18.71
CA VAL A 32 -17.92 26.18 -20.15
C VAL A 32 -17.05 24.99 -20.54
N PHE A 33 -17.64 23.91 -21.06
CA PHE A 33 -16.95 22.63 -21.26
C PHE A 33 -16.40 22.36 -22.67
N PHE A 34 -16.65 23.21 -23.67
CA PHE A 34 -16.43 22.82 -25.07
C PHE A 34 -15.77 23.90 -25.93
N GLU A 35 -14.42 23.99 -25.91
CA GLU A 35 -13.67 24.61 -27.02
C GLU A 35 -12.22 24.13 -27.20
N TYR A 36 -11.65 23.38 -26.25
CA TYR A 36 -10.24 22.97 -26.26
C TYR A 36 -9.86 21.98 -27.39
N LEU A 37 -10.77 21.09 -27.81
CA LEU A 37 -10.46 20.10 -28.86
C LEU A 37 -10.26 20.73 -30.25
N LYS A 38 -10.67 22.00 -30.45
CA LYS A 38 -10.71 22.63 -31.78
C LYS A 38 -9.55 23.61 -32.03
N ILE A 39 -8.85 24.07 -30.99
CA ILE A 39 -7.88 25.17 -31.11
C ILE A 39 -6.58 24.85 -30.35
N LYS A 40 -5.45 24.76 -31.08
CA LYS A 40 -4.02 24.71 -30.62
C LYS A 40 -3.34 23.37 -30.25
N PHE A 41 -3.62 22.25 -30.93
CA PHE A 41 -2.59 21.18 -30.99
C PHE A 41 -1.39 21.54 -31.89
N THR A 42 -1.54 22.54 -32.75
CA THR A 42 -0.57 22.87 -33.81
C THR A 42 0.44 23.98 -33.46
N THR A 43 0.27 24.70 -32.34
CA THR A 43 1.05 25.92 -32.06
C THR A 43 1.83 25.87 -30.73
N ILE A 44 1.84 24.75 -30.01
CA ILE A 44 2.51 24.69 -28.70
C ILE A 44 3.84 23.95 -28.84
N GLU A 45 4.94 24.71 -28.83
CA GLU A 45 6.31 24.19 -29.05
C GLU A 45 6.81 23.28 -27.91
N ASN A 46 6.18 23.27 -26.73
CA ASN A 46 6.60 22.45 -25.60
C ASN A 46 5.42 21.84 -24.82
N PHE A 47 4.79 20.82 -25.40
CA PHE A 47 3.72 20.05 -24.73
C PHE A 47 4.15 19.42 -23.40
N ARG A 48 5.46 19.19 -23.21
CA ARG A 48 6.05 18.64 -21.98
C ARG A 48 5.87 19.54 -20.76
N ASN A 49 5.65 20.85 -20.93
CA ASN A 49 5.61 21.81 -19.81
C ASN A 49 4.21 22.35 -19.50
N LEU A 50 3.15 21.77 -20.09
CA LEU A 50 1.77 22.19 -19.85
C LEU A 50 1.15 21.43 -18.67
N TYR A 51 0.47 22.14 -17.76
CA TYR A 51 -0.15 21.57 -16.56
C TYR A 51 -1.67 21.79 -16.53
N ILE A 52 -2.44 20.85 -15.99
CA ILE A 52 -3.76 21.19 -15.43
C ILE A 52 -3.51 21.61 -13.97
N ASN A 53 -3.84 22.85 -13.62
CA ASN A 53 -3.86 23.23 -12.22
C ASN A 53 -5.26 23.01 -11.65
N THR A 54 -5.40 22.06 -10.74
CA THR A 54 -6.62 21.96 -9.94
C THR A 54 -6.38 22.77 -8.67
N GLN A 55 -6.90 24.00 -8.61
CA GLN A 55 -6.78 24.79 -7.39
C GLN A 55 -7.92 24.42 -6.45
N PHE A 56 -7.54 23.89 -5.29
CA PHE A 56 -8.49 23.45 -4.27
C PHE A 56 -8.92 24.67 -3.44
N ILE A 57 -10.15 25.11 -3.64
CA ILE A 57 -10.76 26.16 -2.82
C ILE A 57 -11.13 25.52 -1.49
N ASN A 58 -10.51 26.00 -0.41
CA ASN A 58 -11.07 25.78 0.91
C ASN A 58 -12.35 26.62 0.98
N GLU A 59 -13.48 26.08 1.44
CA GLU A 59 -14.82 26.72 1.35
C GLU A 59 -14.87 28.16 1.93
N SER A 60 -13.83 28.59 2.63
CA SER A 60 -13.61 29.94 3.15
C SER A 60 -13.11 30.99 2.14
N THR A 61 -12.60 30.64 0.94
CA THR A 61 -12.13 31.64 -0.04
C THR A 61 -13.20 31.98 -1.09
N GLN A 62 -13.59 33.26 -1.13
CA GLN A 62 -14.74 33.86 -1.84
C GLN A 62 -14.76 33.77 -3.38
N SER A 63 -13.86 33.05 -4.04
CA SER A 63 -13.85 33.00 -5.52
C SER A 63 -14.70 31.85 -6.04
N ARG A 64 -16.01 32.09 -6.23
CA ARG A 64 -16.98 31.18 -6.87
C ARG A 64 -16.82 31.12 -8.41
N PHE A 65 -15.60 30.97 -8.93
CA PHE A 65 -15.39 30.95 -10.38
C PHE A 65 -14.68 29.67 -10.82
N CYS A 66 -15.30 28.94 -11.73
CA CYS A 66 -14.63 27.92 -12.55
C CYS A 66 -14.13 28.61 -13.82
N LEU A 67 -12.90 29.14 -13.81
CA LEU A 67 -12.31 29.80 -14.99
C LEU A 67 -11.79 28.77 -15.98
N LEU A 68 -12.51 28.61 -17.10
CA LEU A 68 -12.03 27.97 -18.33
C LEU A 68 -11.92 29.04 -19.41
N THR A 69 -10.82 29.79 -19.44
CA THR A 69 -10.58 30.78 -20.50
C THR A 69 -9.80 30.14 -21.64
N THR A 70 -10.36 30.18 -22.85
CA THR A 70 -9.81 29.55 -24.07
C THR A 70 -8.81 30.42 -24.82
N SER A 71 -8.58 31.66 -24.38
CA SER A 71 -7.82 32.68 -25.12
C SER A 71 -6.43 33.01 -24.59
N GLU A 72 -6.12 32.72 -23.32
CA GLU A 72 -4.85 33.13 -22.68
C GLU A 72 -4.16 31.94 -22.01
N VAL A 73 -2.84 31.84 -22.18
CA VAL A 73 -2.02 30.93 -21.36
C VAL A 73 -2.06 31.50 -19.93
N ILE A 74 -2.79 30.82 -19.04
CA ILE A 74 -2.87 31.21 -17.64
C ILE A 74 -1.54 30.83 -17.00
N TYR A 75 -0.84 31.74 -16.35
CA TYR A 75 0.37 31.41 -15.60
C TYR A 75 0.04 31.25 -14.12
N ASN A 76 0.63 30.25 -13.48
CA ASN A 76 0.53 30.10 -12.03
C ASN A 76 1.34 31.17 -11.28
N GLN A 77 1.26 31.20 -9.95
CA GLN A 77 1.99 32.15 -9.09
C GLN A 77 3.53 32.06 -9.23
N PHE A 78 4.03 31.01 -9.89
CA PHE A 78 5.44 30.73 -10.13
C PHE A 78 5.82 30.90 -11.62
N GLY A 79 4.94 31.46 -12.46
CA GLY A 79 5.22 31.71 -13.88
C GLY A 79 5.16 30.46 -14.77
N VAL A 80 4.56 29.36 -14.32
CA VAL A 80 4.40 28.12 -15.10
C VAL A 80 3.09 28.16 -15.90
N PRO A 81 3.12 27.85 -17.21
CA PRO A 81 1.92 27.85 -18.05
C PRO A 81 0.93 26.73 -17.68
N GLU A 82 -0.30 27.12 -17.36
CA GLU A 82 -1.45 26.28 -17.06
C GLU A 82 -2.36 26.17 -18.29
N LEU A 83 -2.74 24.94 -18.61
CA LEU A 83 -3.66 24.58 -19.69
C LEU A 83 -5.13 24.79 -19.29
N LEU A 84 -5.42 24.51 -18.02
CA LEU A 84 -6.77 24.34 -17.50
C LEU A 84 -6.72 24.55 -16.00
N LYS A 85 -7.58 25.43 -15.47
CA LYS A 85 -7.72 25.66 -14.04
C LYS A 85 -9.09 25.25 -13.54
N ILE A 86 -9.20 24.06 -12.95
CA ILE A 86 -10.47 23.60 -12.37
C ILE A 86 -10.50 23.88 -10.87
N TYR A 87 -11.60 24.50 -10.43
CA TYR A 87 -11.93 24.66 -9.03
C TYR A 87 -13.03 23.67 -8.65
N LEU A 88 -12.69 22.68 -7.83
CA LEU A 88 -13.65 21.70 -7.31
C LEU A 88 -13.75 21.79 -5.79
N PRO A 89 -14.95 22.01 -5.23
CA PRO A 89 -15.16 21.91 -3.79
C PRO A 89 -14.72 20.54 -3.27
N ARG A 90 -14.14 20.49 -2.06
CA ARG A 90 -13.71 19.23 -1.42
C ARG A 90 -14.84 18.21 -1.37
N GLN A 91 -16.06 18.63 -1.05
CA GLN A 91 -17.26 17.80 -1.01
C GLN A 91 -17.57 17.09 -2.34
N ALA A 92 -17.54 17.83 -3.46
CA ALA A 92 -17.81 17.30 -4.80
C ALA A 92 -16.82 16.19 -5.19
N ARG A 93 -15.56 16.40 -4.83
CA ARG A 93 -14.45 15.50 -5.13
C ARG A 93 -14.54 14.19 -4.35
N VAL A 94 -14.82 14.27 -3.04
CA VAL A 94 -15.02 13.07 -2.20
C VAL A 94 -16.17 12.22 -2.77
N LEU A 95 -17.29 12.85 -3.16
CA LEU A 95 -18.41 12.15 -3.79
C LEU A 95 -18.02 11.48 -5.11
N LEU A 96 -17.47 12.25 -6.06
CA LEU A 96 -17.09 11.74 -7.39
C LEU A 96 -16.13 10.56 -7.27
N GLN A 97 -15.17 10.65 -6.37
CA GLN A 97 -14.18 9.61 -6.12
C GLN A 97 -14.84 8.34 -5.57
N GLN A 98 -15.67 8.47 -4.53
CA GLN A 98 -16.36 7.31 -3.94
C GLN A 98 -17.23 6.59 -4.98
N PHE A 99 -17.95 7.33 -5.83
CA PHE A 99 -18.70 6.74 -6.94
C PHE A 99 -17.81 6.03 -7.95
N LEU A 100 -16.72 6.66 -8.40
CA LEU A 100 -15.80 6.08 -9.37
C LEU A 100 -15.17 4.78 -8.83
N ILE A 101 -14.76 4.76 -7.57
CA ILE A 101 -14.19 3.57 -6.93
C ILE A 101 -15.23 2.47 -6.83
N VAL A 102 -16.44 2.79 -6.33
CA VAL A 102 -17.53 1.80 -6.25
C VAL A 102 -17.81 1.18 -7.62
N ILE A 103 -17.85 1.98 -8.69
CA ILE A 103 -18.09 1.48 -10.04
C ILE A 103 -16.95 0.56 -10.50
N ILE A 104 -15.69 0.95 -10.29
CA ILE A 104 -14.54 0.12 -10.66
C ILE A 104 -14.60 -1.21 -9.91
N VAL A 105 -14.77 -1.18 -8.58
CA VAL A 105 -14.80 -2.39 -7.76
C VAL A 105 -16.00 -3.28 -8.10
N PHE A 106 -17.18 -2.68 -8.25
CA PHE A 106 -18.39 -3.39 -8.66
C PHE A 106 -18.22 -4.06 -10.03
N THR A 107 -17.64 -3.34 -11.01
CA THR A 107 -17.43 -3.89 -12.35
C THR A 107 -16.37 -4.97 -12.40
N ILE A 108 -15.35 -4.92 -11.53
CA ILE A 108 -14.30 -5.93 -11.48
C ILE A 108 -14.78 -7.19 -10.73
N LEU A 109 -15.36 -7.03 -9.55
CA LEU A 109 -15.72 -8.15 -8.69
C LEU A 109 -17.03 -8.83 -9.12
N LEU A 110 -17.99 -8.06 -9.64
CA LEU A 110 -19.36 -8.54 -9.84
C LEU A 110 -19.78 -8.65 -11.31
N LYS A 111 -18.86 -8.43 -12.27
CA LYS A 111 -19.11 -8.38 -13.73
C LYS A 111 -20.14 -9.39 -14.27
N ASP A 112 -20.01 -10.64 -13.84
CA ASP A 112 -20.82 -11.76 -14.34
C ASP A 112 -21.78 -12.27 -13.26
N SER A 113 -22.24 -11.40 -12.35
CA SER A 113 -23.15 -11.78 -11.28
C SER A 113 -24.60 -11.51 -11.64
N ASP A 114 -25.49 -12.41 -11.23
CA ASP A 114 -26.92 -12.21 -11.37
C ASP A 114 -27.47 -11.42 -10.17
N TYR A 115 -27.20 -10.11 -10.19
CA TYR A 115 -27.51 -9.19 -9.08
C TYR A 115 -28.97 -9.25 -8.64
N LYS A 116 -29.90 -9.48 -9.58
CA LYS A 116 -31.33 -9.56 -9.26
C LYS A 116 -31.61 -10.69 -8.29
N LYS A 117 -31.05 -11.87 -8.54
CA LYS A 117 -31.22 -13.04 -7.66
C LYS A 117 -30.61 -12.81 -6.28
N ASN A 118 -29.47 -12.11 -6.21
CA ASN A 118 -28.75 -11.88 -4.95
C ASN A 118 -29.34 -10.75 -4.09
N ILE A 119 -29.98 -9.73 -4.69
CA ILE A 119 -30.65 -8.65 -3.94
C ILE A 119 -31.87 -9.21 -3.18
N PHE A 120 -32.57 -10.20 -3.72
CA PHE A 120 -33.68 -10.88 -3.02
C PHE A 120 -33.22 -11.74 -1.83
N LEU A 121 -31.91 -11.96 -1.66
CA LEU A 121 -31.35 -12.71 -0.52
C LEU A 121 -30.98 -11.81 0.67
N ILE A 122 -31.19 -10.49 0.58
CA ILE A 122 -30.99 -9.58 1.71
C ILE A 122 -31.93 -9.99 2.85
N ASP A 123 -31.34 -10.57 3.90
CA ASP A 123 -32.03 -11.09 5.07
C ASP A 123 -31.67 -10.28 6.34
N SER A 124 -32.24 -10.69 7.48
CA SER A 124 -31.94 -10.07 8.77
C SER A 124 -30.46 -10.22 9.16
N LYS A 125 -29.78 -11.29 8.71
CA LYS A 125 -28.35 -11.48 8.95
C LYS A 125 -27.52 -10.46 8.19
N PHE A 126 -27.86 -10.16 6.93
CA PHE A 126 -27.22 -9.09 6.16
C PHE A 126 -27.30 -7.74 6.89
N LEU A 127 -28.49 -7.38 7.37
CA LEU A 127 -28.69 -6.13 8.10
C LEU A 127 -27.87 -6.11 9.40
N MET A 128 -27.89 -7.19 10.18
CA MET A 128 -27.12 -7.30 11.42
C MET A 128 -25.62 -7.15 11.16
N ILE A 129 -25.06 -7.89 10.20
CA ILE A 129 -23.63 -7.83 9.88
C ILE A 129 -23.25 -6.44 9.33
N THR A 130 -24.11 -5.84 8.51
CA THR A 130 -23.90 -4.48 8.00
C THR A 130 -23.88 -3.46 9.13
N THR A 131 -24.81 -3.53 10.09
CA THR A 131 -24.83 -2.61 11.24
C THR A 131 -23.60 -2.76 12.13
N LEU A 132 -23.15 -4.00 12.37
CA LEU A 132 -21.92 -4.28 13.10
C LEU A 132 -20.70 -3.73 12.36
N GLY A 133 -20.60 -3.98 11.06
CA GLY A 133 -19.51 -3.48 10.23
C GLY A 133 -19.47 -1.96 10.13
N LEU A 134 -20.63 -1.30 10.09
CA LEU A 134 -20.75 0.16 10.16
C LEU A 134 -20.20 0.69 11.48
N PHE A 135 -20.59 0.08 12.60
CA PHE A 135 -20.11 0.46 13.93
C PHE A 135 -18.59 0.31 14.05
N ILE A 136 -18.05 -0.85 13.65
CA ILE A 136 -16.60 -1.12 13.67
C ILE A 136 -15.83 -0.13 12.79
N ASN A 137 -16.25 0.05 11.54
CA ASN A 137 -15.58 0.98 10.64
C ASN A 137 -15.64 2.42 11.15
N TYR A 138 -16.78 2.88 11.66
CA TYR A 138 -16.92 4.23 12.21
C TYR A 138 -15.95 4.45 13.38
N LEU A 139 -15.87 3.50 14.32
CA LEU A 139 -14.93 3.58 15.45
C LEU A 139 -13.47 3.72 14.98
N ILE A 140 -13.05 2.91 14.02
CA ILE A 140 -11.67 2.92 13.52
C ILE A 140 -11.36 4.19 12.74
N ILE A 141 -12.25 4.60 11.86
CA ILE A 141 -12.02 5.74 10.96
C ILE A 141 -12.02 7.05 11.74
N SER A 142 -12.84 7.16 12.79
CA SER A 142 -12.86 8.31 13.69
C SER A 142 -11.54 8.55 14.44
N ILE A 143 -10.62 7.58 14.45
CA ILE A 143 -9.26 7.74 14.99
C ILE A 143 -8.43 8.71 14.13
N TYR A 144 -8.62 8.67 12.81
CA TYR A 144 -7.79 9.38 11.83
C TYR A 144 -8.53 10.51 11.11
N VAL A 145 -9.84 10.39 11.00
CA VAL A 145 -10.68 11.32 10.23
C VAL A 145 -11.57 12.06 11.19
N ASP A 146 -11.35 13.37 11.27
CA ASP A 146 -12.32 14.27 11.87
C ASP A 146 -13.41 14.57 10.83
N PHE A 147 -14.65 14.13 11.08
CA PHE A 147 -15.77 14.39 10.19
C PHE A 147 -16.24 15.83 10.42
N GLU A 148 -15.50 16.79 9.86
CA GLU A 148 -15.70 18.25 10.00
C GLU A 148 -17.15 18.70 9.77
N THR A 149 -17.91 17.97 8.95
CA THR A 149 -19.31 18.26 8.62
C THR A 149 -20.17 16.99 8.59
N PHE A 150 -21.48 17.15 8.85
CA PHE A 150 -22.47 16.08 8.68
C PHE A 150 -22.41 15.46 7.28
N PHE A 151 -22.11 16.26 6.25
CA PHE A 151 -21.96 15.78 4.87
C PHE A 151 -20.94 14.63 4.77
N TYR A 152 -19.74 14.78 5.33
CA TYR A 152 -18.71 13.75 5.24
C TYR A 152 -19.11 12.46 5.98
N SER A 153 -19.78 12.59 7.13
CA SER A 153 -20.32 11.45 7.87
C SER A 153 -21.41 10.72 7.07
N ALA A 154 -22.31 11.45 6.40
CA ALA A 154 -23.37 10.88 5.58
C ALA A 154 -22.82 10.16 4.34
N VAL A 155 -21.86 10.76 3.65
CA VAL A 155 -21.16 10.14 2.52
C VAL A 155 -20.49 8.84 2.97
N PHE A 156 -19.76 8.87 4.08
CA PHE A 156 -19.11 7.69 4.63
C PHE A 156 -20.11 6.55 4.93
N LEU A 157 -21.25 6.85 5.55
CA LEU A 157 -22.29 5.86 5.87
C LEU A 157 -22.92 5.25 4.61
N VAL A 158 -23.29 6.08 3.62
CA VAL A 158 -23.89 5.60 2.36
C VAL A 158 -22.92 4.67 1.61
N PHE A 159 -21.65 5.08 1.46
CA PHE A 159 -20.67 4.26 0.76
C PHE A 159 -20.26 3.00 1.53
N SER A 160 -20.36 3.02 2.85
CA SER A 160 -20.20 1.82 3.68
C SER A 160 -21.29 0.77 3.44
N ILE A 161 -22.55 1.20 3.22
CA ILE A 161 -23.63 0.29 2.83
C ILE A 161 -23.38 -0.29 1.42
N PHE A 162 -22.89 0.51 0.47
CA PHE A 162 -22.50 -0.01 -0.84
C PHE A 162 -21.36 -1.03 -0.75
N LYS A 163 -20.34 -0.79 0.09
CA LYS A 163 -19.27 -1.74 0.35
C LYS A 163 -19.81 -3.06 0.92
N SER A 164 -20.70 -2.98 1.92
CA SER A 164 -21.30 -4.18 2.53
C SER A 164 -22.11 -4.99 1.52
N LEU A 165 -22.90 -4.32 0.66
CA LEU A 165 -23.66 -4.96 -0.40
C LEU A 165 -22.74 -5.67 -1.41
N ILE A 166 -21.66 -5.00 -1.87
CA ILE A 166 -20.70 -5.60 -2.80
C ILE A 166 -20.03 -6.82 -2.16
N ALA A 167 -19.59 -6.72 -0.90
CA ALA A 167 -18.96 -7.81 -0.18
C ALA A 167 -19.90 -9.03 -0.06
N TYR A 168 -21.16 -8.79 0.34
CA TYR A 168 -22.17 -9.85 0.46
C TYR A 168 -22.44 -10.57 -0.87
N ILE A 169 -22.66 -9.82 -1.95
CA ILE A 169 -22.92 -10.40 -3.28
C ILE A 169 -21.66 -11.13 -3.78
N TYR A 170 -20.46 -10.63 -3.49
CA TYR A 170 -19.21 -11.26 -3.91
C TYR A 170 -19.00 -12.62 -3.24
N ILE A 171 -19.24 -12.73 -1.93
CA ILE A 171 -19.09 -13.97 -1.17
C ILE A 171 -20.06 -15.04 -1.68
N ASN A 172 -21.33 -14.67 -1.92
CA ASN A 172 -22.35 -15.61 -2.38
C ASN A 172 -22.15 -16.12 -3.82
N GLN A 173 -21.20 -15.59 -4.59
CA GLN A 173 -20.94 -16.02 -5.97
C GLN A 173 -20.07 -17.26 -6.10
N ASN A 174 -19.45 -17.75 -5.02
CA ASN A 174 -18.48 -18.86 -5.05
C ASN A 174 -17.37 -18.68 -6.10
N LYS A 175 -17.00 -17.42 -6.42
CA LYS A 175 -15.90 -17.11 -7.34
C LYS A 175 -14.57 -17.09 -6.61
N SER A 176 -13.48 -17.22 -7.38
CA SER A 176 -12.13 -17.08 -6.85
C SER A 176 -11.90 -15.69 -6.24
N TYR A 177 -11.25 -15.68 -5.09
CA TYR A 177 -10.85 -14.46 -4.38
C TYR A 177 -9.59 -13.78 -4.97
N LEU A 178 -9.03 -14.31 -6.07
CA LEU A 178 -7.79 -13.81 -6.67
C LEU A 178 -7.92 -12.36 -7.16
N LYS A 179 -9.08 -12.01 -7.76
CA LYS A 179 -9.38 -10.65 -8.22
C LYS A 179 -9.40 -9.64 -7.06
N LEU A 180 -10.06 -9.99 -5.96
CA LEU A 180 -10.11 -9.16 -4.76
C LEU A 180 -8.71 -8.98 -4.16
N PHE A 181 -7.93 -10.06 -4.10
CA PHE A 181 -6.56 -10.00 -3.60
C PHE A 181 -5.68 -9.05 -4.44
N ILE A 182 -5.79 -9.10 -5.77
CA ILE A 182 -5.07 -8.18 -6.67
C ILE A 182 -5.53 -6.72 -6.47
N LEU A 183 -6.81 -6.46 -6.19
CA LEU A 183 -7.26 -5.10 -5.87
C LEU A 183 -6.62 -4.56 -4.59
N CYS A 184 -6.29 -5.44 -3.62
CA CYS A 184 -5.62 -5.04 -2.37
C CYS A 184 -4.14 -4.66 -2.58
N ILE A 185 -3.51 -5.12 -3.68
CA ILE A 185 -2.15 -4.72 -4.10
C ILE A 185 -2.15 -3.29 -4.67
N PHE A 186 -3.31 -2.78 -5.09
CA PHE A 186 -3.50 -1.41 -5.57
C PHE A 186 -4.42 -0.60 -4.64
N PRO A 187 -4.06 -0.36 -3.37
CA PRO A 187 -4.95 0.28 -2.40
C PRO A 187 -5.07 1.80 -2.57
N PHE A 188 -4.55 2.39 -3.66
CA PHE A 188 -4.47 3.85 -3.88
C PHE A 188 -5.80 4.56 -4.12
N PHE A 189 -6.91 3.83 -4.13
CA PHE A 189 -8.23 4.43 -4.07
C PHE A 189 -8.48 4.95 -2.65
N SER A 190 -7.97 6.15 -2.36
CA SER A 190 -8.33 6.89 -1.14
C SER A 190 -9.83 7.12 -1.12
N SER A 191 -10.43 7.05 0.07
CA SER A 191 -11.82 7.41 0.30
C SER A 191 -12.09 8.92 0.20
N GLY A 192 -11.07 9.73 -0.08
CA GLY A 192 -11.11 11.19 0.07
C GLY A 192 -10.93 11.66 1.51
N PHE A 193 -10.92 10.72 2.47
CA PHE A 193 -10.66 10.95 3.89
C PHE A 193 -9.24 10.59 4.32
N GLY A 194 -8.37 10.16 3.41
CA GLY A 194 -7.01 9.71 3.73
C GLY A 194 -6.90 8.25 4.17
N ILE A 195 -7.98 7.47 4.06
CA ILE A 195 -8.01 6.02 4.32
C ILE A 195 -8.30 5.27 3.02
N SER A 196 -7.64 4.13 2.80
CA SER A 196 -7.89 3.29 1.62
C SER A 196 -9.30 2.73 1.61
N TRP A 197 -9.98 2.81 0.47
CA TRP A 197 -11.31 2.22 0.29
C TRP A 197 -11.31 0.70 0.53
N MET A 198 -10.20 0.03 0.21
CA MET A 198 -10.05 -1.42 0.39
C MET A 198 -9.94 -1.82 1.87
N PHE A 199 -9.45 -0.93 2.74
CA PHE A 199 -9.40 -1.18 4.17
C PHE A 199 -10.80 -1.43 4.74
N ASP A 200 -11.72 -0.49 4.54
CA ASP A 200 -13.11 -0.60 5.01
C ASP A 200 -13.84 -1.78 4.34
N PHE A 201 -13.58 -2.00 3.04
CA PHE A 201 -14.19 -3.09 2.28
C PHE A 201 -13.78 -4.45 2.84
N LEU A 202 -12.50 -4.64 3.17
CA LEU A 202 -12.00 -5.89 3.73
C LEU A 202 -12.60 -6.19 5.10
N ILE A 203 -12.94 -5.18 5.90
CA ILE A 203 -13.66 -5.39 7.17
C ILE A 203 -15.04 -6.01 6.91
N TYR A 204 -15.81 -5.50 5.94
CA TYR A 204 -17.08 -6.12 5.57
C TYR A 204 -16.88 -7.53 5.00
N PHE A 205 -15.91 -7.72 4.11
CA PHE A 205 -15.60 -9.04 3.55
C PHE A 205 -15.26 -10.06 4.65
N PHE A 206 -14.44 -9.67 5.62
CA PHE A 206 -14.09 -10.48 6.78
C PHE A 206 -15.33 -10.84 7.61
N LEU A 207 -16.14 -9.84 8.00
CA LEU A 207 -17.32 -10.05 8.83
C LEU A 207 -18.34 -10.98 8.16
N PHE A 208 -18.65 -10.75 6.88
CA PHE A 208 -19.61 -11.61 6.17
C PHE A 208 -19.13 -13.06 6.09
N ASN A 209 -17.87 -13.30 5.70
CA ASN A 209 -17.34 -14.67 5.67
C ASN A 209 -17.30 -15.31 7.08
N PHE A 210 -16.91 -14.55 8.11
CA PHE A 210 -16.88 -15.05 9.49
C PHE A 210 -18.26 -15.51 9.98
N PHE A 211 -19.31 -14.72 9.71
CA PHE A 211 -20.66 -15.04 10.17
C PHE A 211 -21.39 -16.04 9.26
N LEU A 212 -21.15 -16.03 7.94
CA LEU A 212 -21.79 -16.95 7.00
C LEU A 212 -21.12 -18.34 6.98
N GLU A 213 -19.80 -18.40 7.15
CA GLU A 213 -19.02 -19.65 7.11
C GLU A 213 -18.30 -19.95 8.45
N LYS A 214 -18.98 -19.72 9.58
CA LYS A 214 -18.39 -19.85 10.92
C LYS A 214 -17.69 -21.20 11.17
N GLU A 215 -18.21 -22.29 10.62
CA GLU A 215 -17.61 -23.62 10.80
C GLU A 215 -16.29 -23.79 10.07
N THR A 216 -16.12 -23.24 8.87
CA THR A 216 -14.86 -23.33 8.12
C THR A 216 -13.79 -22.49 8.82
N PHE A 217 -14.18 -21.34 9.37
CA PHE A 217 -13.33 -20.48 10.17
C PHE A 217 -12.75 -21.20 11.39
N LEU A 218 -13.60 -21.79 12.24
CA LEU A 218 -13.17 -22.43 13.50
C LEU A 218 -12.36 -23.72 13.28
N LYS A 219 -12.47 -24.35 12.11
CA LYS A 219 -11.68 -25.55 11.76
C LYS A 219 -10.29 -25.21 11.20
N ASN A 220 -10.06 -23.98 10.75
CA ASN A 220 -8.78 -23.60 10.12
C ASN A 220 -7.70 -23.31 11.17
N LYS A 221 -6.90 -24.33 11.51
CA LYS A 221 -5.78 -24.22 12.46
C LYS A 221 -4.80 -23.08 12.12
N ASN A 222 -4.54 -22.84 10.84
CA ASN A 222 -3.58 -21.81 10.46
C ASN A 222 -4.07 -20.41 10.85
N LEU A 223 -5.37 -20.17 10.63
CA LEU A 223 -6.03 -18.93 10.97
C LEU A 223 -6.07 -18.69 12.48
N ILE A 224 -6.34 -19.74 13.26
CA ILE A 224 -6.32 -19.66 14.73
C ILE A 224 -4.94 -19.26 15.25
N ILE A 225 -3.88 -19.87 14.72
CA ILE A 225 -2.49 -19.51 15.08
C ILE A 225 -2.24 -18.04 14.73
N LEU A 226 -2.65 -17.59 13.54
CA LEU A 226 -2.45 -16.21 13.12
C LEU A 226 -3.19 -15.21 14.01
N ILE A 227 -4.45 -15.48 14.34
CA ILE A 227 -5.23 -14.67 15.29
C ILE A 227 -4.53 -14.61 16.64
N PHE A 228 -4.06 -15.76 17.13
CA PHE A 228 -3.33 -15.84 18.39
C PHE A 228 -2.10 -14.90 18.38
N VAL A 229 -1.24 -14.96 17.36
CA VAL A 229 -0.09 -14.05 17.23
C VAL A 229 -0.50 -12.58 17.22
N LEU A 230 -1.47 -12.24 16.36
CA LEU A 230 -1.93 -10.86 16.23
C LEU A 230 -2.51 -10.33 17.55
N THR A 231 -3.31 -11.14 18.26
CA THR A 231 -3.90 -10.74 19.55
C THR A 231 -2.85 -10.61 20.65
N CYS A 232 -1.88 -11.53 20.71
CA CYS A 232 -0.77 -11.45 21.66
C CYS A 232 0.07 -10.18 21.44
N SER A 233 0.24 -9.72 20.21
CA SER A 233 0.97 -8.47 19.95
C SER A 233 0.31 -7.23 20.56
N LEU A 234 -0.99 -7.27 20.86
CA LEU A 234 -1.68 -6.16 21.52
C LEU A 234 -1.45 -6.12 23.04
N LEU A 235 -0.77 -7.11 23.64
CA LEU A 235 -0.52 -7.15 25.08
C LEU A 235 0.31 -5.96 25.56
N ALA A 236 1.39 -5.59 24.87
CA ALA A 236 2.20 -4.44 25.26
C ALA A 236 1.44 -3.11 25.17
N PRO A 237 0.75 -2.78 24.04
CA PRO A 237 -0.12 -1.60 23.98
C PRO A 237 -1.24 -1.59 25.04
N PHE A 238 -1.81 -2.75 25.35
CA PHE A 238 -2.84 -2.88 26.38
C PHE A 238 -2.32 -2.50 27.76
N LEU A 239 -1.13 -2.97 28.14
CA LEU A 239 -0.48 -2.65 29.41
C LEU A 239 -0.05 -1.17 29.50
N ASN A 240 0.23 -0.55 28.36
CA ASN A 240 0.63 0.86 28.27
C ASN A 240 -0.56 1.84 28.14
N THR A 241 -1.81 1.34 28.15
CA THR A 241 -3.03 2.16 28.07
C THR A 241 -3.58 2.46 29.48
N PRO A 242 -3.97 3.71 29.82
CA PRO A 242 -3.88 4.91 28.98
C PRO A 242 -2.46 5.48 28.96
N SER A 243 -2.04 5.94 27.78
CA SER A 243 -0.78 6.66 27.59
C SER A 243 -0.78 8.00 28.31
N LEU A 244 0.42 8.58 28.47
CA LEU A 244 0.56 9.94 28.98
C LEU A 244 -0.26 10.94 28.16
N GLU A 245 -0.18 10.84 26.84
CA GLU A 245 -0.90 11.71 25.94
C GLU A 245 -2.41 11.59 26.11
N THR A 246 -2.93 10.37 26.23
CA THR A 246 -4.36 10.15 26.50
C THR A 246 -4.77 10.76 27.83
N GLN A 247 -3.94 10.63 28.88
CA GLN A 247 -4.20 11.25 30.18
C GLN A 247 -4.24 12.79 30.09
N ILE A 248 -3.33 13.39 29.31
CA ILE A 248 -3.31 14.85 29.08
C ILE A 248 -4.53 15.30 28.27
N ILE A 249 -4.91 14.55 27.24
CA ILE A 249 -6.06 14.87 26.38
C ILE A 249 -7.38 14.79 27.15
N ASP A 250 -7.54 13.76 27.99
CA ASP A 250 -8.78 13.54 28.73
C ASP A 250 -8.90 14.47 29.96
N ASN A 251 -7.78 14.85 30.58
CA ASN A 251 -7.75 15.71 31.78
C ASN A 251 -6.74 16.87 31.66
N PRO A 252 -6.95 17.84 30.76
CA PRO A 252 -5.99 18.93 30.51
C PRO A 252 -5.74 19.81 31.75
N ASN A 253 -6.73 19.96 32.63
CA ASN A 253 -6.64 20.78 33.84
C ASN A 253 -5.69 20.18 34.91
N GLU A 254 -5.41 18.88 34.85
CA GLU A 254 -4.53 18.18 35.79
C GLU A 254 -3.11 17.96 35.24
N TYR A 255 -2.80 18.55 34.08
CA TYR A 255 -1.55 18.35 33.34
C TYR A 255 -0.28 18.43 34.20
N LYS A 256 -0.16 19.44 35.08
CA LYS A 256 1.01 19.58 35.96
C LYS A 256 1.17 18.40 36.93
N ASN A 257 0.07 17.95 37.53
CA ASN A 257 0.06 16.78 38.42
C ASN A 257 0.39 15.49 37.66
N ILE A 258 -0.03 15.39 36.40
CA ILE A 258 0.26 14.24 35.55
C ILE A 258 1.77 14.18 35.28
N ILE A 259 2.40 15.30 34.90
CA ILE A 259 3.84 15.33 34.53
C ILE A 259 4.77 15.20 35.73
N ASP A 260 4.47 15.85 36.84
CA ASP A 260 5.34 15.83 38.03
C ASP A 260 5.54 14.41 38.60
N ASN A 261 4.64 13.48 38.26
CA ASN A 261 4.69 12.08 38.67
C ASN A 261 5.42 11.15 37.68
N ILE A 262 5.96 11.66 36.57
CA ILE A 262 6.52 10.82 35.50
C ILE A 262 8.03 10.74 35.59
N ASN A 263 8.53 9.51 35.66
CA ASN A 263 9.93 9.23 35.45
C ASN A 263 10.22 9.04 33.96
N PHE A 264 10.60 10.11 33.27
CA PHE A 264 10.90 10.11 31.84
C PHE A 264 12.03 9.17 31.40
N GLN A 265 12.94 8.80 32.31
CA GLN A 265 14.00 7.83 31.97
C GLN A 265 13.43 6.41 31.83
N ASN A 266 12.29 6.12 32.46
CA ASN A 266 11.69 4.78 32.50
C ASN A 266 10.28 4.72 31.86
N SER A 267 9.69 5.84 31.48
CA SER A 267 8.32 5.90 30.96
C SER A 267 8.26 5.43 29.50
N LYS A 268 7.81 4.19 29.28
CA LYS A 268 7.52 3.63 27.94
C LYS A 268 6.08 3.86 27.48
N ASN A 269 5.26 4.49 28.31
CA ASN A 269 3.84 4.79 28.05
C ASN A 269 3.62 6.15 27.37
N THR A 270 4.64 6.68 26.70
CA THR A 270 4.59 7.99 26.01
C THR A 270 5.48 7.97 24.77
N PHE A 271 5.03 8.64 23.71
CA PHE A 271 5.83 9.03 22.55
C PHE A 271 6.26 10.51 22.61
N LEU A 272 5.77 11.29 23.58
CA LEU A 272 6.27 12.64 23.86
C LEU A 272 7.71 12.61 24.38
N GLU A 273 8.55 13.48 23.82
CA GLU A 273 9.90 13.74 24.30
C GLU A 273 9.92 14.82 25.39
N LYS A 274 11.03 14.92 26.13
CA LYS A 274 11.21 15.97 27.15
C LYS A 274 11.02 17.39 26.57
N LYS A 275 11.46 17.61 25.33
CA LYS A 275 11.30 18.89 24.62
C LYS A 275 9.83 19.21 24.31
N ASP A 276 9.05 18.19 23.94
CA ASP A 276 7.62 18.33 23.65
C ASP A 276 6.86 18.74 24.93
N ILE A 277 7.30 18.23 26.07
CA ILE A 277 6.72 18.53 27.38
C ILE A 277 7.13 19.91 27.88
N ALA A 278 8.36 20.33 27.66
CA ALA A 278 8.77 21.71 27.92
C ALA A 278 7.91 22.70 27.11
N TYR A 279 7.71 22.40 25.82
CA TYR A 279 6.84 23.20 24.95
C TYR A 279 5.38 23.22 25.42
N LEU A 280 4.82 22.07 25.81
CA LEU A 280 3.46 22.01 26.36
C LEU A 280 3.36 22.78 27.69
N ASN A 281 4.35 22.70 28.58
CA ASN A 281 4.37 23.46 29.85
C ASN A 281 4.28 24.98 29.61
N GLU A 282 4.94 25.49 28.58
CA GLU A 282 4.93 26.92 28.23
C GLU A 282 3.61 27.37 27.61
N ASN A 283 2.92 26.49 26.87
CA ASN A 283 1.82 26.88 26.00
C ASN A 283 0.43 26.34 26.41
N ILE A 284 0.33 25.30 27.25
CA ILE A 284 -0.94 24.60 27.52
C ILE A 284 -2.00 25.49 28.18
N ILE A 285 -1.59 26.48 28.98
CA ILE A 285 -2.49 27.43 29.64
C ILE A 285 -3.17 28.37 28.62
N GLN A 286 -2.58 28.55 27.43
CA GLN A 286 -3.08 29.43 26.37
C GLN A 286 -3.91 28.68 25.31
N LEU A 287 -3.92 27.35 25.34
CA LEU A 287 -4.63 26.53 24.36
C LEU A 287 -6.04 26.19 24.84
N GLU A 288 -7.05 26.42 24.01
CA GLU A 288 -8.39 25.85 24.21
C GLU A 288 -8.35 24.31 24.19
N GLU A 289 -9.25 23.62 24.88
CA GLU A 289 -9.26 22.14 25.01
C GLU A 289 -9.16 21.40 23.66
N LEU A 290 -9.88 21.89 22.64
CA LEU A 290 -9.85 21.32 21.28
C LEU A 290 -8.49 21.50 20.59
N ASN A 291 -7.76 22.56 20.93
CA ASN A 291 -6.42 22.84 20.44
C ASN A 291 -5.37 22.02 21.21
N ILE A 292 -5.57 21.76 22.52
CA ILE A 292 -4.70 20.88 23.31
C ILE A 292 -4.65 19.48 22.69
N LYS A 293 -5.80 18.89 22.36
CA LYS A 293 -5.85 17.56 21.73
C LYS A 293 -5.07 17.52 20.41
N LYS A 294 -5.27 18.53 19.56
CA LYS A 294 -4.56 18.63 18.27
C LYS A 294 -3.05 18.76 18.49
N GLU A 295 -2.65 19.58 19.44
CA GLU A 295 -1.25 19.86 19.71
C GLU A 295 -0.53 18.64 20.28
N VAL A 296 -1.10 17.96 21.27
CA VAL A 296 -0.53 16.71 21.84
C VAL A 296 -0.39 15.64 20.77
N VAL A 297 -1.40 15.47 19.91
CA VAL A 297 -1.34 14.51 18.79
C VAL A 297 -0.30 14.93 17.74
N ASN A 298 -0.12 16.22 17.48
CA ASN A 298 0.89 16.70 16.55
C ASN A 298 2.31 16.46 17.10
N LEU A 299 2.54 16.76 18.37
CA LEU A 299 3.82 16.52 19.03
C LEU A 299 4.16 15.03 19.07
N SER A 300 3.18 14.17 19.40
CA SER A 300 3.39 12.71 19.39
C SER A 300 3.71 12.16 17.99
N ARG A 301 3.22 12.82 16.93
CA ARG A 301 3.51 12.48 15.53
C ARG A 301 4.84 13.04 15.03
N ASN A 302 5.30 14.17 15.57
CA ASN A 302 6.51 14.83 15.09
C ASN A 302 7.74 14.00 15.48
N LEU A 303 8.51 13.61 14.47
CA LEU A 303 9.71 12.80 14.61
C LEU A 303 10.92 13.72 14.52
N LYS A 304 11.51 14.15 15.65
CA LYS A 304 12.72 15.00 15.63
C LYS A 304 12.65 16.13 14.60
N ASP A 305 11.53 16.88 14.62
CA ASP A 305 11.24 18.02 13.74
C ASP A 305 11.01 17.65 12.25
N THR A 306 10.89 16.36 11.96
CA THR A 306 10.40 15.83 10.68
C THR A 306 8.92 15.44 10.79
N ASN A 307 8.14 15.84 9.79
CA ASN A 307 6.72 15.49 9.74
C ASN A 307 6.57 13.99 9.48
N TYR A 308 5.74 13.36 10.31
CA TYR A 308 5.29 11.99 10.13
C TYR A 308 4.91 11.73 8.66
N PRO A 309 5.40 10.64 8.03
CA PRO A 309 4.92 10.29 6.70
C PRO A 309 3.44 9.91 6.84
N ASN A 310 2.53 10.84 6.49
CA ASN A 310 1.08 10.67 6.40
C ASN A 310 0.63 9.48 5.54
N ARG A 311 1.56 8.71 4.96
CA ARG A 311 1.35 7.88 3.79
C ARG A 311 0.59 6.59 4.08
N TRP A 312 0.51 6.10 5.32
CA TRP A 312 -0.39 5.01 5.73
C TRP A 312 -0.70 5.09 7.23
N GLY A 313 -1.44 6.12 7.66
CA GLY A 313 -1.77 6.32 9.08
C GLY A 313 -2.36 5.09 9.78
N ILE A 314 -3.09 4.24 9.05
CA ILE A 314 -3.66 2.99 9.58
C ILE A 314 -2.62 1.94 10.00
N MET A 315 -1.40 2.00 9.45
CA MET A 315 -0.34 1.01 9.71
C MET A 315 0.58 1.39 10.87
N VAL A 316 0.41 2.58 11.44
CA VAL A 316 1.27 3.09 12.51
C VAL A 316 0.43 3.73 13.59
N SER A 317 0.70 3.37 14.85
CA SER A 317 0.12 4.03 16.00
C SER A 317 0.86 5.34 16.28
N PHE A 318 0.12 6.44 16.38
CA PHE A 318 0.67 7.75 16.75
C PHE A 318 0.66 8.00 18.26
N LEU A 319 0.15 7.04 19.03
CA LEU A 319 0.08 7.01 20.48
C LEU A 319 0.24 5.54 20.93
N PRO A 320 0.83 5.27 22.11
CA PRO A 320 1.12 3.90 22.52
C PRO A 320 -0.13 3.11 22.98
N ASP A 321 -1.30 3.74 23.07
CA ASP A 321 -2.53 3.07 23.48
C ASP A 321 -3.03 2.03 22.47
N ILE A 322 -3.63 0.95 22.99
CA ILE A 322 -4.20 -0.14 22.19
C ILE A 322 -5.14 0.36 21.08
N LYS A 323 -5.91 1.42 21.34
CA LYS A 323 -6.86 2.03 20.39
C LYS A 323 -6.20 2.35 19.05
N TYR A 324 -4.97 2.87 19.06
CA TYR A 324 -4.24 3.29 17.87
C TYR A 324 -3.51 2.14 17.17
N HIS A 325 -3.48 0.95 17.78
CA HIS A 325 -2.96 -0.29 17.16
C HIS A 325 -4.06 -1.13 16.50
N LEU A 326 -5.34 -0.98 16.90
CA LEU A 326 -6.47 -1.71 16.31
C LEU A 326 -6.60 -1.60 14.77
N PRO A 327 -6.34 -0.44 14.13
CA PRO A 327 -6.47 -0.31 12.68
C PRO A 327 -5.49 -1.22 11.92
N SER A 328 -4.21 -1.23 12.32
CA SER A 328 -3.20 -2.11 11.71
C SER A 328 -3.48 -3.57 12.01
N PHE A 329 -3.94 -3.89 13.24
CA PHE A 329 -4.37 -5.25 13.61
C PHE A 329 -5.47 -5.76 12.66
N LEU A 330 -6.50 -4.96 12.41
CA LEU A 330 -7.60 -5.34 11.52
C LEU A 330 -7.17 -5.46 10.06
N TRP A 331 -6.23 -4.64 9.59
CA TRP A 331 -5.64 -4.80 8.28
C TRP A 331 -4.93 -6.15 8.14
N TYR A 332 -3.99 -6.46 9.05
CA TYR A 332 -3.26 -7.73 9.02
C TYR A 332 -4.21 -8.93 9.13
N LEU A 333 -5.20 -8.86 10.01
CA LEU A 333 -6.19 -9.92 10.20
C LEU A 333 -7.01 -10.16 8.93
N SER A 334 -7.62 -9.11 8.38
CA SER A 334 -8.52 -9.22 7.22
C SER A 334 -7.78 -9.68 5.97
N LEU A 335 -6.57 -9.15 5.75
CA LEU A 335 -5.76 -9.50 4.58
C LEU A 335 -5.19 -10.92 4.68
N SER A 336 -4.72 -11.32 5.87
CA SER A 336 -4.27 -12.71 6.09
C SER A 336 -5.40 -13.71 5.98
N TYR A 337 -6.60 -13.34 6.43
CA TYR A 337 -7.80 -14.16 6.28
C TYR A 337 -8.17 -14.36 4.79
N LEU A 338 -8.21 -13.27 4.01
CA LEU A 338 -8.41 -13.33 2.56
C LEU A 338 -7.36 -14.23 1.89
N PHE A 339 -6.10 -14.09 2.27
CA PHE A 339 -5.01 -14.90 1.73
C PHE A 339 -5.18 -16.40 2.03
N LEU A 340 -5.54 -16.77 3.27
CA LEU A 340 -5.78 -18.17 3.64
C LEU A 340 -7.00 -18.77 2.92
N LEU A 341 -8.08 -18.01 2.76
CA LEU A 341 -9.23 -18.44 1.95
C LEU A 341 -8.83 -18.67 0.50
N LEU A 342 -8.05 -17.76 -0.07
CA LEU A 342 -7.57 -17.86 -1.44
C LEU A 342 -6.68 -19.09 -1.66
N ILE A 343 -5.76 -19.39 -0.73
CA ILE A 343 -4.93 -20.60 -0.81
C ILE A 343 -5.80 -21.86 -0.83
N ASN A 344 -6.77 -21.94 0.09
CA ASN A 344 -7.68 -23.07 0.15
C ASN A 344 -8.47 -23.22 -1.17
N GLN A 345 -8.93 -22.12 -1.75
CA GLN A 345 -9.60 -22.12 -3.05
C GLN A 345 -8.67 -22.56 -4.19
N ILE A 346 -7.44 -22.05 -4.28
CA ILE A 346 -6.48 -22.41 -5.34
C ILE A 346 -6.11 -23.89 -5.29
N ASN A 347 -6.04 -24.48 -4.10
CA ASN A 347 -5.76 -25.91 -3.98
C ASN A 347 -6.93 -26.77 -4.50
N LEU A 348 -8.17 -26.31 -4.34
CA LEU A 348 -9.40 -27.03 -4.70
C LEU A 348 -9.91 -26.74 -6.13
N ILE A 349 -9.59 -25.58 -6.70
CA ILE A 349 -10.05 -25.19 -8.02
C ILE A 349 -9.49 -26.12 -9.10
N LYS A 350 -10.28 -26.36 -10.15
CA LYS A 350 -9.85 -27.15 -11.32
C LYS A 350 -8.93 -26.32 -12.21
N TYR A 351 -8.04 -26.97 -12.95
CA TYR A 351 -7.12 -26.34 -13.89
C TYR A 351 -7.79 -25.33 -14.85
N ILE A 352 -8.92 -25.71 -15.46
CA ILE A 352 -9.64 -24.88 -16.45
C ILE A 352 -10.13 -23.58 -15.79
N ASP A 353 -10.74 -23.69 -14.61
CA ASP A 353 -11.26 -22.55 -13.88
C ASP A 353 -10.11 -21.65 -13.37
N LEU A 354 -8.99 -22.25 -12.92
CA LEU A 354 -7.78 -21.53 -12.53
C LEU A 354 -7.19 -20.75 -13.71
N LYS A 355 -7.14 -21.36 -14.89
CA LYS A 355 -6.66 -20.75 -16.13
C LYS A 355 -7.47 -19.51 -16.52
N ASP A 356 -8.80 -19.58 -16.41
CA ASP A 356 -9.69 -18.44 -16.68
C ASP A 356 -9.57 -17.34 -15.61
N GLU A 357 -9.42 -17.73 -14.35
CA GLU A 357 -9.16 -16.80 -13.25
C GLU A 357 -7.81 -16.09 -13.40
N MET A 358 -6.74 -16.79 -13.79
CA MET A 358 -5.44 -16.18 -14.09
C MET A 358 -5.54 -15.20 -15.25
N LYS A 359 -6.26 -15.56 -16.32
CA LYS A 359 -6.47 -14.69 -17.48
C LYS A 359 -7.21 -13.42 -17.08
N SER A 360 -8.30 -13.53 -16.36
CA SER A 360 -9.08 -12.36 -15.92
C SER A 360 -8.30 -11.49 -14.93
N SER A 361 -7.59 -12.11 -13.99
CA SER A 361 -6.71 -11.46 -13.02
C SER A 361 -5.55 -10.71 -13.69
N SER A 362 -4.97 -11.27 -14.75
CA SER A 362 -3.89 -10.59 -15.50
C SER A 362 -4.36 -9.28 -16.15
N ASN A 363 -5.63 -9.20 -16.55
CA ASN A 363 -6.21 -7.97 -17.12
C ASN A 363 -6.41 -6.87 -16.07
N ILE A 364 -6.55 -7.24 -14.81
CA ILE A 364 -6.65 -6.29 -13.70
C ILE A 364 -5.23 -5.84 -13.32
N LEU A 365 -4.32 -6.80 -13.13
CA LEU A 365 -2.97 -6.53 -12.65
C LEU A 365 -2.17 -5.62 -13.60
N ILE A 366 -2.33 -5.77 -14.92
CA ILE A 366 -1.62 -4.94 -15.91
C ILE A 366 -1.96 -3.44 -15.81
N PHE A 367 -3.11 -3.10 -15.22
CA PHE A 367 -3.52 -1.71 -15.07
C PHE A 367 -2.49 -0.93 -14.26
N TYR A 368 -1.80 -1.57 -13.31
CA TYR A 368 -0.82 -0.89 -12.46
C TYR A 368 0.44 -0.42 -13.21
N PRO A 369 1.17 -1.29 -13.93
CA PRO A 369 2.27 -0.85 -14.80
C PRO A 369 1.85 0.22 -15.82
N ILE A 370 0.71 0.02 -16.49
CA ILE A 370 0.25 0.94 -17.55
C ILE A 370 -0.10 2.31 -16.98
N LEU A 371 -0.87 2.34 -15.89
CA LEU A 371 -1.28 3.59 -15.26
C LEU A 371 -0.06 4.36 -14.74
N SER A 372 0.94 3.65 -14.20
CA SER A 372 2.17 4.28 -13.72
C SER A 372 2.95 4.94 -14.85
N ILE A 373 3.10 4.27 -16.00
CA ILE A 373 3.70 4.88 -17.20
C ILE A 373 2.86 6.08 -17.63
N PHE A 374 1.55 5.90 -17.79
CA PHE A 374 0.64 6.92 -18.30
C PHE A 374 0.71 8.22 -17.48
N LEU A 375 0.66 8.12 -16.15
CA LEU A 375 0.75 9.27 -15.26
C LEU A 375 2.16 9.88 -15.23
N GLY A 376 3.21 9.07 -15.42
CA GLY A 376 4.60 9.53 -15.43
C GLY A 376 5.10 10.15 -16.74
N ILE A 377 4.38 10.02 -17.86
CA ILE A 377 4.85 10.51 -19.18
C ILE A 377 4.95 12.05 -19.24
N ASN A 378 3.97 12.77 -18.69
CA ASN A 378 3.90 14.22 -18.78
C ASN A 378 3.12 14.82 -17.60
N TYR A 379 3.44 16.07 -17.27
CA TYR A 379 2.84 16.88 -16.23
C TYR A 379 1.32 17.00 -16.36
N PHE A 380 0.80 16.99 -17.59
CA PHE A 380 -0.64 16.90 -17.84
C PHE A 380 -1.27 15.64 -17.21
N PHE A 381 -0.78 14.45 -17.53
CA PHE A 381 -1.34 13.20 -16.98
C PHE A 381 -1.03 13.06 -15.49
N HIS A 382 0.17 13.47 -15.09
CA HIS A 382 0.56 13.55 -13.69
C HIS A 382 -0.42 14.38 -12.86
N SER A 383 -0.89 15.53 -13.38
CA SER A 383 -1.88 16.36 -12.68
C SER A 383 -3.27 15.73 -12.55
N ILE A 384 -3.62 14.77 -13.43
CA ILE A 384 -4.84 13.95 -13.30
C ILE A 384 -4.73 12.96 -12.13
N SER A 385 -3.51 12.57 -11.73
CA SER A 385 -3.31 11.64 -10.60
C SER A 385 -3.85 12.20 -9.29
N ASP A 386 -3.63 13.49 -9.04
CA ASP A 386 -4.13 14.21 -7.85
C ASP A 386 -5.67 14.24 -7.83
N PHE A 387 -6.29 14.42 -9.01
CA PHE A 387 -7.75 14.46 -9.16
C PHE A 387 -8.41 13.09 -8.98
N LEU A 388 -7.87 12.03 -9.59
CA LEU A 388 -8.50 10.70 -9.61
C LEU A 388 -8.23 9.87 -8.35
N PHE A 389 -7.02 9.97 -7.79
CA PHE A 389 -6.57 9.02 -6.77
C PHE A 389 -6.35 9.68 -5.41
N PHE A 390 -6.34 11.02 -5.34
CA PHE A 390 -6.03 11.75 -4.11
C PHE A 390 -4.78 11.17 -3.45
N LEU A 391 -3.78 10.91 -4.29
CA LEU A 391 -2.56 10.26 -3.84
C LEU A 391 -1.99 11.14 -2.73
N THR A 392 -1.54 10.51 -1.64
CA THR A 392 -0.79 11.19 -0.58
C THR A 392 0.51 11.81 -1.11
N ARG A 393 0.89 11.47 -2.36
CA ARG A 393 1.99 12.03 -3.14
C ARG A 393 1.66 11.98 -4.63
N LYS A 394 1.93 13.05 -5.37
CA LYS A 394 1.80 13.04 -6.84
C LYS A 394 2.64 11.90 -7.45
N SER A 395 2.17 11.30 -8.56
CA SER A 395 2.95 10.28 -9.30
C SER A 395 4.33 10.82 -9.67
N GLU A 396 5.40 10.04 -9.73
CA GLU A 396 6.69 10.61 -10.17
C GLU A 396 6.77 10.68 -11.71
N MET A 397 7.31 11.79 -12.22
CA MET A 397 7.58 11.96 -13.65
C MET A 397 8.71 11.02 -14.10
N ILE A 398 8.60 10.51 -15.33
CA ILE A 398 9.68 9.76 -15.97
C ILE A 398 10.66 10.79 -16.51
N ASP A 399 11.74 11.00 -15.77
CA ASP A 399 12.89 11.70 -16.30
C ASP A 399 13.76 10.70 -17.10
N PHE A 400 14.78 11.15 -17.83
CA PHE A 400 15.86 10.26 -18.31
C PHE A 400 17.18 10.91 -17.91
N GLY A 401 17.92 10.34 -16.94
CA GLY A 401 19.10 11.00 -16.36
C GLY A 401 19.63 10.37 -15.06
N GLU A 402 20.55 11.07 -14.39
CA GLU A 402 21.58 10.47 -13.51
C GLU A 402 21.09 9.83 -12.20
N ILE A 403 19.87 10.05 -11.70
CA ILE A 403 19.39 9.32 -10.50
C ILE A 403 17.89 9.12 -10.63
N GLN A 404 17.39 7.91 -10.88
CA GLN A 404 15.94 7.70 -10.94
C GLN A 404 15.45 6.55 -10.09
N THR A 405 15.04 6.91 -8.89
CA THR A 405 14.21 6.09 -8.01
C THR A 405 12.74 6.14 -8.42
N TRP A 406 12.41 6.02 -9.71
CA TRP A 406 11.04 6.25 -10.23
C TRP A 406 10.02 5.32 -9.55
N ARG A 407 9.05 5.92 -8.86
CA ARG A 407 8.04 5.21 -8.03
C ARG A 407 6.71 4.99 -8.73
N GLY A 408 6.53 5.57 -9.92
CA GLY A 408 5.23 5.64 -10.57
C GLY A 408 4.19 6.22 -9.61
N ILE A 409 3.16 5.44 -9.30
CA ILE A 409 2.05 5.81 -8.39
C ILE A 409 2.34 5.41 -6.94
N ASN A 410 3.35 4.56 -6.69
CA ASN A 410 3.62 4.09 -5.36
C ASN A 410 4.31 5.16 -4.50
N THR A 411 4.10 5.07 -3.20
CA THR A 411 4.77 5.89 -2.20
C THR A 411 6.25 5.49 -2.02
N HIS A 412 6.59 4.22 -2.27
CA HIS A 412 7.91 3.63 -2.05
C HIS A 412 8.47 2.96 -3.32
N TYR A 413 9.68 3.34 -3.74
CA TYR A 413 10.27 2.84 -5.00
C TYR A 413 10.58 1.34 -4.94
N GLU A 414 11.05 0.83 -3.81
CA GLU A 414 11.37 -0.60 -3.69
C GLU A 414 10.11 -1.48 -3.75
N ILE A 415 8.99 -1.00 -3.19
CA ILE A 415 7.71 -1.71 -3.26
C ILE A 415 7.16 -1.67 -4.67
N PHE A 416 7.26 -0.51 -5.34
CA PHE A 416 6.92 -0.39 -6.75
C PHE A 416 7.71 -1.40 -7.60
N SER A 417 9.04 -1.43 -7.44
CA SER A 417 9.91 -2.32 -8.21
C SER A 417 9.61 -3.79 -7.95
N ASN A 418 9.42 -4.18 -6.69
CA ASN A 418 9.07 -5.56 -6.32
C ASN A 418 7.76 -5.98 -6.98
N LEU A 419 6.75 -5.12 -6.94
CA LEU A 419 5.47 -5.39 -7.59
C LEU A 419 5.62 -5.57 -9.11
N GLN A 420 6.45 -4.76 -9.80
CA GLN A 420 6.68 -4.96 -11.24
C GLN A 420 7.30 -6.33 -11.54
N LEU A 421 8.25 -6.79 -10.72
CA LEU A 421 8.85 -8.10 -10.87
C LEU A 421 7.83 -9.23 -10.61
N PHE A 422 7.00 -9.10 -9.57
CA PHE A 422 5.95 -10.10 -9.30
C PHE A 422 4.87 -10.10 -10.39
N CYS A 423 4.54 -8.94 -10.97
CA CYS A 423 3.69 -8.85 -12.16
C CYS A 423 4.31 -9.61 -13.34
N PHE A 424 5.61 -9.40 -13.58
CA PHE A 424 6.35 -10.15 -14.60
C PHE A 424 6.23 -11.66 -14.39
N CYS A 425 6.49 -12.16 -13.17
CA CYS A 425 6.35 -13.58 -12.84
C CYS A 425 4.92 -14.10 -13.09
N PHE A 426 3.90 -13.35 -12.67
CA PHE A 426 2.50 -13.71 -12.91
C PHE A 426 2.16 -13.77 -14.39
N PHE A 427 2.62 -12.80 -15.19
CA PHE A 427 2.36 -12.75 -16.63
C PHE A 427 3.10 -13.85 -17.39
N VAL A 428 4.32 -14.20 -16.98
CA VAL A 428 5.05 -15.37 -17.51
C VAL A 428 4.27 -16.65 -17.27
N MET A 429 3.82 -16.90 -16.03
CA MET A 429 2.98 -18.08 -15.73
C MET A 429 1.70 -18.09 -16.57
N ASN A 430 1.00 -16.96 -16.64
CA ASN A 430 -0.21 -16.81 -17.45
C ASN A 430 0.05 -17.02 -18.95
N PHE A 431 1.20 -16.59 -19.47
CA PHE A 431 1.60 -16.82 -20.85
C PHE A 431 1.80 -18.31 -21.14
N TYR A 432 2.46 -19.07 -20.26
CA TYR A 432 2.63 -20.52 -20.47
C TYR A 432 1.31 -21.29 -20.41
N VAL A 433 0.37 -20.87 -19.56
CA VAL A 433 -0.95 -21.53 -19.42
C VAL A 433 -1.91 -21.16 -20.57
N ASN A 434 -1.95 -19.89 -20.97
CA ASN A 434 -2.93 -19.37 -21.93
C ASN A 434 -2.39 -19.21 -23.36
N LYS A 435 -1.06 -19.15 -23.55
CA LYS A 435 -0.37 -18.92 -24.83
C LYS A 435 -0.93 -17.75 -25.64
N SER A 436 -1.26 -16.66 -24.95
CA SER A 436 -1.87 -15.49 -25.59
C SER A 436 -0.83 -14.41 -25.89
N PHE A 437 -0.88 -13.82 -27.10
CA PHE A 437 -0.04 -12.67 -27.46
C PHE A 437 -0.24 -11.48 -26.51
N LYS A 438 -1.46 -11.32 -25.99
CA LYS A 438 -1.77 -10.33 -24.95
C LYS A 438 -0.91 -10.51 -23.70
N SER A 439 -0.74 -11.74 -23.23
CA SER A 439 0.12 -12.04 -22.07
C SER A 439 1.59 -11.72 -22.36
N PHE A 440 2.07 -11.91 -23.60
CA PHE A 440 3.43 -11.52 -23.99
C PHE A 440 3.63 -10.00 -23.92
N PHE A 441 2.65 -9.21 -24.40
CA PHE A 441 2.69 -7.76 -24.27
C PHE A 441 2.72 -7.30 -22.80
N PHE A 442 2.00 -8.01 -21.92
CA PHE A 442 2.00 -7.74 -20.49
C PHE A 442 3.37 -8.00 -19.85
N ILE A 443 4.06 -9.07 -20.26
CA ILE A 443 5.45 -9.35 -19.86
C ILE A 443 6.33 -8.16 -20.24
N MET A 444 6.29 -7.73 -21.51
CA MET A 444 7.10 -6.61 -22.00
C MET A 444 6.88 -5.32 -21.20
N ILE A 445 5.62 -4.95 -20.94
CA ILE A 445 5.31 -3.78 -20.11
C ILE A 445 5.92 -3.91 -18.71
N SER A 446 5.71 -5.05 -18.04
CA SER A 446 6.23 -5.26 -16.68
C SER A 446 7.76 -5.25 -16.61
N THR A 447 8.44 -5.75 -17.65
CA THR A 447 9.90 -5.67 -17.77
C THR A 447 10.36 -4.22 -17.94
N SER A 448 9.71 -3.45 -18.81
CA SER A 448 10.04 -2.03 -19.02
C SER A 448 9.85 -1.21 -17.75
N THR A 449 8.72 -1.37 -17.04
CA THR A 449 8.47 -0.64 -15.79
C THR A 449 9.41 -1.05 -14.66
N ALA A 450 9.78 -2.32 -14.55
CA ALA A 450 10.76 -2.78 -13.58
C ALA A 450 12.14 -2.11 -13.81
N LEU A 451 12.59 -2.01 -15.07
CA LEU A 451 13.85 -1.35 -15.41
C LEU A 451 13.81 0.17 -15.18
N LEU A 452 12.66 0.82 -15.41
CA LEU A 452 12.50 2.26 -15.13
C LEU A 452 12.62 2.61 -13.65
N SER A 453 12.24 1.71 -12.73
CA SER A 453 12.29 1.97 -11.29
C SER A 453 13.71 2.05 -10.68
N GLN A 454 14.75 1.68 -11.46
CA GLN A 454 16.17 1.55 -11.10
C GLN A 454 16.49 0.90 -9.74
N SER A 455 15.59 0.10 -9.15
CA SER A 455 15.99 -0.79 -8.06
C SER A 455 17.00 -1.80 -8.61
N ARG A 456 18.27 -1.57 -8.30
CA ARG A 456 19.42 -2.33 -8.83
C ARG A 456 19.26 -3.83 -8.59
N PHE A 457 18.80 -4.17 -7.39
CA PHE A 457 18.60 -5.55 -6.98
C PHE A 457 17.41 -6.19 -7.72
N THR A 458 16.31 -5.45 -7.91
CA THR A 458 15.18 -5.94 -8.71
C THR A 458 15.56 -6.11 -10.18
N ALA A 459 16.31 -5.17 -10.76
CA ALA A 459 16.80 -5.26 -12.13
C ALA A 459 17.73 -6.46 -12.33
N LEU A 460 18.64 -6.71 -11.39
CA LEU A 460 19.50 -7.89 -11.40
C LEU A 460 18.68 -9.19 -11.40
N ILE A 461 17.69 -9.31 -10.50
CA ILE A 461 16.82 -10.49 -10.44
C ILE A 461 16.00 -10.64 -11.72
N LEU A 462 15.49 -9.55 -12.29
CA LEU A 462 14.78 -9.56 -13.57
C LEU A 462 15.67 -10.09 -14.70
N PHE A 463 16.93 -9.64 -14.77
CA PHE A 463 17.89 -10.13 -15.75
C PHE A 463 18.20 -11.62 -15.56
N ILE A 464 18.39 -12.07 -14.31
CA ILE A 464 18.55 -13.49 -13.98
C ILE A 464 17.33 -14.30 -14.47
N PHE A 465 16.11 -13.82 -14.26
CA PHE A 465 14.92 -14.51 -14.74
C PHE A 465 14.79 -14.53 -16.25
N LEU A 466 15.07 -13.40 -16.93
CA LEU A 466 15.11 -13.36 -18.39
C LEU A 466 16.14 -14.34 -18.95
N PHE A 467 17.30 -14.44 -18.30
CA PHE A 467 18.33 -15.41 -18.66
C PHE A 467 17.89 -16.85 -18.44
N ILE A 468 17.27 -17.18 -17.31
CA ILE A 468 16.71 -18.52 -17.05
C ILE A 468 15.65 -18.86 -18.10
N LEU A 469 14.75 -17.93 -18.44
CA LEU A 469 13.73 -18.13 -19.47
C LEU A 469 14.33 -18.32 -20.86
N PHE A 470 15.35 -17.54 -21.20
CA PHE A 470 16.08 -17.67 -22.46
C PHE A 470 16.79 -19.03 -22.55
N PHE A 471 17.54 -19.40 -21.51
CA PHE A 471 18.26 -20.67 -21.42
C PHE A 471 17.32 -21.88 -21.51
N THR A 472 16.20 -21.85 -20.79
CA THR A 472 15.20 -22.93 -20.82
C THR A 472 14.45 -23.03 -22.16
N SER A 473 14.42 -21.96 -22.96
CA SER A 473 13.75 -21.92 -24.26
C SER A 473 14.64 -22.34 -25.44
N ILE A 474 15.96 -22.34 -25.26
CA ILE A 474 16.92 -22.67 -26.33
C ILE A 474 17.42 -24.09 -26.15
N LYS A 475 17.38 -24.87 -27.23
CA LYS A 475 17.82 -26.28 -27.26
C LYS A 475 19.20 -26.45 -27.93
N GLN A 476 19.98 -25.39 -28.04
CA GLN A 476 21.24 -25.39 -28.81
C GLN A 476 22.43 -24.96 -27.95
N PHE A 477 23.26 -25.94 -27.59
CA PHE A 477 24.43 -25.82 -26.72
C PHE A 477 25.42 -24.68 -27.08
N LYS A 478 25.61 -24.39 -28.38
CA LYS A 478 26.49 -23.28 -28.81
C LYS A 478 25.90 -21.90 -28.52
N VAL A 479 24.58 -21.75 -28.67
CA VAL A 479 23.85 -20.51 -28.35
C VAL A 479 23.78 -20.32 -26.84
N GLU A 480 23.65 -21.41 -26.09
CA GLU A 480 23.69 -21.42 -24.62
C GLU A 480 25.00 -20.84 -24.07
N ILE A 481 26.17 -21.30 -24.54
CA ILE A 481 27.48 -20.78 -24.09
C ILE A 481 27.66 -19.30 -24.44
N ILE A 482 27.33 -18.89 -25.67
CA ILE A 482 27.45 -17.49 -26.11
C ILE A 482 26.52 -16.59 -25.29
N SER A 483 25.30 -17.05 -25.01
CA SER A 483 24.36 -16.30 -24.17
C SER A 483 24.78 -16.21 -22.72
N LEU A 484 25.43 -17.24 -22.17
CA LEU A 484 25.97 -17.22 -20.82
C LEU A 484 27.15 -16.24 -20.73
N ILE A 485 28.02 -16.19 -21.73
CA ILE A 485 29.10 -15.19 -21.81
C ILE A 485 28.51 -13.77 -21.93
N LEU A 486 27.53 -13.54 -22.81
CA LEU A 486 26.87 -12.24 -22.94
C LEU A 486 26.12 -11.83 -21.68
N PHE A 487 25.49 -12.77 -20.98
CA PHE A 487 24.80 -12.53 -19.72
C PHE A 487 25.76 -12.19 -18.59
N VAL A 488 26.88 -12.90 -18.50
CA VAL A 488 27.97 -12.59 -17.56
C VAL A 488 28.51 -11.19 -17.88
N VAL A 489 28.77 -10.86 -19.15
CA VAL A 489 29.19 -9.51 -19.57
C VAL A 489 28.15 -8.45 -19.21
N LEU A 490 26.85 -8.72 -19.38
CA LEU A 490 25.78 -7.81 -18.97
C LEU A 490 25.75 -7.62 -17.44
N ILE A 491 25.84 -8.70 -16.65
CA ILE A 491 25.97 -8.62 -15.20
C ILE A 491 27.19 -7.77 -14.82
N PHE A 492 28.35 -8.00 -15.45
CA PHE A 492 29.59 -7.24 -15.23
C PHE A 492 29.46 -5.76 -15.64
N GLN A 493 28.68 -5.43 -16.68
CA GLN A 493 28.37 -4.03 -17.04
C GLN A 493 27.45 -3.35 -16.02
N PHE A 494 26.73 -4.12 -15.22
CA PHE A 494 25.93 -3.61 -14.09
C PHE A 494 26.68 -3.66 -12.75
N ILE A 495 27.93 -4.16 -12.70
CA ILE A 495 28.78 -4.06 -11.49
C ILE A 495 29.18 -2.61 -11.15
N PRO A 496 29.50 -1.71 -12.10
CA PRO A 496 29.77 -0.29 -11.81
C PRO A 496 28.56 0.45 -11.21
N ILE A 497 27.37 -0.15 -11.25
CA ILE A 497 26.19 0.37 -10.56
C ILE A 497 26.25 0.08 -9.05
N PHE A 498 27.08 -0.85 -8.58
CA PHE A 498 27.36 -1.04 -7.15
C PHE A 498 28.45 -0.08 -6.62
N ASP A 499 29.27 0.50 -7.50
CA ASP A 499 30.39 1.40 -7.15
C ASP A 499 30.02 2.89 -7.15
N ARG A 500 28.73 3.25 -7.09
CA ARG A 500 28.39 4.66 -6.83
C ARG A 500 28.69 5.02 -5.39
N GLN A 501 29.59 5.98 -5.21
CA GLN A 501 29.58 6.91 -4.08
C GLN A 501 28.19 7.57 -4.04
N GLU A 502 27.28 7.01 -3.26
CA GLU A 502 26.04 7.68 -2.88
C GLU A 502 26.38 8.90 -2.00
N PRO A 503 25.58 9.98 -2.02
CA PRO A 503 25.85 11.23 -1.28
C PRO A 503 25.83 11.08 0.26
N PHE A 504 25.75 9.85 0.77
CA PHE A 504 25.91 9.52 2.18
C PHE A 504 27.33 9.06 2.52
N PHE A 505 28.18 8.80 1.52
CA PHE A 505 29.62 8.72 1.73
C PHE A 505 30.15 10.14 1.73
N ILE A 506 30.17 10.73 2.92
CA ILE A 506 30.96 11.92 3.20
C ILE A 506 32.40 11.58 2.79
N ASP A 507 32.98 12.38 1.90
CA ASP A 507 34.40 12.26 1.57
C ASP A 507 35.20 12.20 2.88
N GLU A 508 36.13 11.25 3.00
CA GLU A 508 36.97 11.08 4.19
C GLU A 508 37.75 12.37 4.58
N SER A 509 37.78 13.38 3.71
CA SER A 509 38.31 14.70 4.03
C SER A 509 37.46 15.55 4.99
N ASP A 510 36.14 15.29 5.12
CA ASP A 510 35.26 15.99 6.07
C ASP A 510 35.10 15.24 7.41
N LEU A 511 35.67 14.03 7.53
CA LEU A 511 35.73 13.21 8.75
C LEU A 511 36.63 13.79 9.86
N THR A 512 37.23 14.97 9.67
CA THR A 512 38.04 15.62 10.72
C THR A 512 37.21 16.39 11.76
N SER A 513 35.87 16.45 11.61
CA SER A 513 34.99 17.14 12.58
C SER A 513 33.72 16.40 12.99
N ILE A 514 33.46 15.20 12.46
CA ILE A 514 32.48 14.30 13.05
C ILE A 514 33.24 13.51 14.11
N GLU A 515 33.04 13.88 15.37
CA GLU A 515 33.49 13.09 16.50
C GLU A 515 33.24 11.61 16.21
N ILE A 516 34.32 10.83 16.23
CA ILE A 516 34.28 9.39 16.34
C ILE A 516 33.71 9.11 17.74
N ILE A 517 32.40 9.30 17.88
CA ILE A 517 31.61 8.92 19.04
C ILE A 517 31.44 7.41 18.91
N ASP A 518 31.83 6.68 19.97
CA ASP A 518 31.82 5.22 20.09
C ASP A 518 30.81 4.54 19.15
N ASN A 519 31.32 3.93 18.07
CA ASN A 519 30.51 3.02 17.27
C ASN A 519 30.26 1.79 18.13
N ASP A 520 29.06 1.68 18.72
CA ASP A 520 28.53 0.40 19.18
C ASP A 520 28.55 -0.56 17.99
N ILE A 521 29.53 -1.46 17.95
CA ILE A 521 29.63 -2.51 16.94
C ILE A 521 28.60 -3.57 17.31
N TYR A 522 27.50 -3.65 16.56
CA TYR A 522 26.41 -4.59 16.81
C TYR A 522 26.68 -5.98 16.18
N GLY A 523 27.71 -6.11 15.35
CA GLY A 523 28.19 -7.38 14.79
C GLY A 523 27.48 -7.83 13.51
N PHE A 524 26.52 -7.05 12.99
CA PHE A 524 25.84 -7.33 11.72
C PHE A 524 26.34 -6.49 10.55
N GLU A 525 27.30 -5.58 10.78
CA GLU A 525 27.82 -4.61 9.80
C GLU A 525 28.32 -5.31 8.54
N PHE A 526 28.98 -6.46 8.67
CA PHE A 526 29.48 -7.25 7.54
C PHE A 526 28.39 -7.72 6.56
N ILE A 527 27.15 -7.89 7.02
CA ILE A 527 25.98 -8.22 6.19
C ILE A 527 25.30 -6.94 5.74
N SER A 528 25.06 -6.01 6.67
CA SER A 528 24.27 -4.81 6.39
C SER A 528 24.97 -3.86 5.44
N ASP A 529 26.31 -3.80 5.46
CA ASP A 529 27.11 -2.97 4.54
C ASP A 529 26.88 -3.42 3.10
N ARG A 530 26.95 -4.74 2.85
CA ARG A 530 26.76 -5.33 1.53
C ARG A 530 25.34 -5.14 1.00
N LEU A 531 24.37 -4.94 1.89
CA LEU A 531 22.97 -4.70 1.54
C LEU A 531 22.63 -3.20 1.42
N ASN A 532 23.57 -2.31 1.78
CA ASN A 532 23.35 -0.88 1.99
C ASN A 532 22.23 -0.63 3.03
N ARG A 533 22.39 -1.23 4.21
CA ARG A 533 21.40 -1.26 5.31
C ARG A 533 21.99 -1.00 6.70
N THR A 534 23.28 -0.70 6.81
CA THR A 534 23.95 -0.50 8.10
C THR A 534 23.32 0.62 8.91
N LEU A 535 23.06 1.78 8.31
CA LEU A 535 22.42 2.90 8.99
C LEU A 535 20.99 2.54 9.51
N PRO A 536 20.07 2.01 8.68
CA PRO A 536 18.77 1.51 9.14
C PRO A 536 18.83 0.48 10.27
N TRP A 537 19.76 -0.47 10.20
CA TRP A 537 19.84 -1.57 11.16
C TRP A 537 20.50 -1.15 12.48
N THR A 538 21.48 -0.25 12.43
CA THR A 538 22.06 0.38 13.63
C THR A 538 21.05 1.29 14.34
N MET A 539 20.21 2.00 13.58
CA MET A 539 19.08 2.75 14.16
C MET A 539 18.06 1.81 14.83
N PHE A 540 17.73 0.68 14.19
CA PHE A 540 16.90 -0.33 14.83
C PHE A 540 17.54 -0.86 16.11
N ALA A 541 18.82 -1.23 16.07
CA ALA A 541 19.51 -1.81 17.22
C ALA A 541 19.60 -0.84 18.41
N SER A 542 19.83 0.45 18.16
CA SER A 542 19.84 1.49 19.20
C SER A 542 18.44 1.81 19.74
N GLY A 543 17.42 1.87 18.88
CA GLY A 543 16.04 2.21 19.29
C GLY A 543 15.21 1.03 19.81
N TYR A 544 15.60 -0.21 19.51
CA TYR A 544 14.89 -1.42 19.94
C TYR A 544 15.29 -1.82 21.35
N ASN A 545 14.61 -1.24 22.34
CA ASN A 545 14.81 -1.52 23.75
C ASN A 545 13.58 -2.21 24.37
N PRO A 546 13.33 -3.51 24.11
CA PRO A 546 12.16 -4.22 24.61
C PRO A 546 12.32 -4.68 26.06
N ASN A 547 11.23 -4.66 26.84
CA ASN A 547 11.11 -5.46 28.06
C ASN A 547 10.77 -6.94 27.71
N SER A 548 10.64 -7.82 28.71
CA SER A 548 10.35 -9.24 28.45
C SER A 548 9.04 -9.48 27.68
N ILE A 549 8.00 -8.67 27.91
CA ILE A 549 6.71 -8.79 27.22
C ILE A 549 6.85 -8.33 25.76
N GLU A 550 7.46 -7.16 25.56
CA GLU A 550 7.73 -6.57 24.24
C GLU A 550 8.66 -7.45 23.41
N LEU A 551 9.65 -8.12 24.02
CA LEU A 551 10.55 -9.04 23.32
C LEU A 551 9.79 -10.28 22.82
N ILE A 552 8.91 -10.84 23.64
CA ILE A 552 8.17 -12.06 23.31
C ILE A 552 7.05 -11.77 22.30
N PHE A 553 6.28 -10.70 22.52
CA PHE A 553 5.03 -10.43 21.79
C PHE A 553 5.09 -9.21 20.87
N GLY A 554 6.15 -8.40 20.94
CA GLY A 554 6.30 -7.17 20.17
C GLY A 554 5.74 -5.96 20.90
N HIS A 555 6.00 -4.78 20.33
CA HIS A 555 5.43 -3.50 20.77
C HIS A 555 4.02 -3.24 20.18
N GLY A 556 3.50 -4.18 19.38
CA GLY A 556 2.15 -4.17 18.84
C GLY A 556 2.05 -3.89 17.35
N THR A 557 0.88 -4.16 16.78
CA THR A 557 0.69 -4.19 15.32
C THR A 557 0.99 -2.87 14.61
N GLY A 558 0.83 -1.72 15.28
CA GLY A 558 1.13 -0.38 14.76
C GLY A 558 2.50 0.17 15.17
N SER A 559 3.34 -0.60 15.86
CA SER A 559 4.58 -0.06 16.44
C SER A 559 5.61 0.29 15.37
N TYR A 560 5.95 1.57 15.30
CA TYR A 560 7.01 2.10 14.46
C TYR A 560 7.67 3.33 15.09
N LEU A 561 6.87 4.26 15.62
CA LEU A 561 7.37 5.47 16.27
C LEU A 561 8.24 5.17 17.49
N ASN A 562 8.03 4.04 18.17
CA ASN A 562 8.87 3.58 19.28
C ASN A 562 10.35 3.48 18.88
N ILE A 563 10.67 2.89 17.72
CA ILE A 563 12.07 2.76 17.25
C ILE A 563 12.69 4.13 17.00
N ILE A 564 11.94 5.03 16.35
CA ILE A 564 12.45 6.35 15.96
C ILE A 564 12.64 7.27 17.17
N LYS A 565 11.70 7.23 18.11
CA LYS A 565 11.75 8.07 19.32
C LYS A 565 12.81 7.61 20.31
N PHE A 566 13.09 6.32 20.41
CA PHE A 566 14.08 5.78 21.34
C PHE A 566 15.51 5.76 20.80
N THR A 567 15.74 6.07 19.52
CA THR A 567 17.11 6.19 18.99
C THR A 567 17.70 7.57 19.28
N GLU A 568 19.01 7.63 19.52
CA GLU A 568 19.73 8.90 19.70
C GLU A 568 19.99 9.64 18.37
N ARG A 569 19.82 8.98 17.22
CA ARG A 569 20.19 9.53 15.90
C ARG A 569 19.09 10.41 15.28
N ASP A 570 19.47 11.54 14.68
CA ASP A 570 18.54 12.53 14.08
C ASP A 570 17.92 12.09 12.74
N LEU A 571 18.20 10.87 12.29
CA LEU A 571 17.76 10.36 11.00
C LEU A 571 16.50 9.50 11.16
N ALA A 572 15.42 9.87 10.46
CA ALA A 572 14.17 9.11 10.44
C ALA A 572 14.20 8.04 9.33
N SER A 573 15.03 7.01 9.45
CA SER A 573 14.98 5.83 8.57
C SER A 573 14.33 4.65 9.29
N GLY A 574 13.36 3.99 8.65
CA GLY A 574 12.83 2.73 9.21
C GLY A 574 13.90 1.64 9.28
N PRO A 575 13.63 0.48 9.89
CA PRO A 575 14.59 -0.62 9.92
C PRO A 575 14.93 -1.19 8.53
N HIS A 576 14.18 -0.86 7.48
CA HIS A 576 14.41 -1.31 6.09
C HIS A 576 14.70 -2.82 6.00
N SER A 577 13.94 -3.59 6.78
CA SER A 577 14.01 -5.05 6.87
C SER A 577 12.70 -5.61 7.40
N MET A 578 12.07 -6.48 6.61
CA MET A 578 10.85 -7.17 6.98
C MET A 578 11.00 -7.97 8.29
N LEU A 579 12.13 -8.64 8.50
CA LEU A 579 12.36 -9.44 9.71
C LEU A 579 12.42 -8.58 10.98
N LEU A 580 13.11 -7.44 10.91
CA LEU A 580 13.18 -6.50 12.03
C LEU A 580 11.82 -5.86 12.30
N GLN A 581 11.02 -5.62 11.25
CA GLN A 581 9.64 -5.16 11.40
C GLN A 581 8.73 -6.20 12.06
N ILE A 582 8.87 -7.48 11.72
CA ILE A 582 8.16 -8.57 12.40
C ILE A 582 8.55 -8.61 13.87
N LEU A 583 9.86 -8.55 14.15
CA LEU A 583 10.37 -8.55 15.52
C LEU A 583 9.80 -7.38 16.32
N ASN A 584 9.82 -6.16 15.77
CA ASN A 584 9.27 -4.98 16.46
C ASN A 584 7.78 -5.10 16.77
N ARG A 585 6.98 -5.56 15.78
CA ARG A 585 5.51 -5.53 15.86
C ARG A 585 4.92 -6.75 16.57
N PHE A 586 5.51 -7.91 16.38
CA PHE A 586 4.96 -9.22 16.81
C PHE A 586 5.92 -10.03 17.71
N GLY A 587 7.12 -9.51 18.00
CA GLY A 587 8.09 -10.13 18.88
C GLY A 587 8.70 -11.42 18.34
N LEU A 588 9.44 -12.12 19.20
CA LEU A 588 10.03 -13.42 18.89
C LEU A 588 8.97 -14.46 18.51
N LEU A 589 7.79 -14.42 19.13
CA LEU A 589 6.70 -15.34 18.82
C LEU A 589 6.22 -15.18 17.37
N GLY A 590 6.01 -13.93 16.92
CA GLY A 590 5.66 -13.64 15.55
C GLY A 590 6.76 -14.05 14.56
N LEU A 591 8.03 -13.81 14.90
CA LEU A 591 9.18 -14.19 14.07
C LEU A 591 9.31 -15.70 13.90
N VAL A 592 9.17 -16.48 14.98
CA VAL A 592 9.21 -17.95 14.93
C VAL A 592 8.07 -18.49 14.06
N ILE A 593 6.85 -18.00 14.28
CA ILE A 593 5.69 -18.44 13.51
C ILE A 593 5.84 -18.06 12.04
N PHE A 594 6.34 -16.85 11.74
CA PHE A 594 6.67 -16.43 10.39
C PHE A 594 7.62 -17.40 9.69
N ILE A 595 8.75 -17.74 10.32
CA ILE A 595 9.72 -18.70 9.76
C ILE A 595 9.07 -20.06 9.50
N ILE A 596 8.28 -20.58 10.45
CA ILE A 596 7.57 -21.86 10.31
C ILE A 596 6.63 -21.83 9.09
N TYR A 597 5.86 -20.75 8.91
CA TYR A 597 4.96 -20.63 7.77
C TYR A 597 5.70 -20.53 6.44
N ILE A 598 6.78 -19.76 6.37
CA ILE A 598 7.59 -19.66 5.15
C ILE A 598 8.17 -21.03 4.78
N LEU A 599 8.74 -21.76 5.74
CA LEU A 599 9.22 -23.11 5.52
C LEU A 599 8.10 -24.07 5.10
N LYS A 600 6.94 -23.99 5.75
CA LYS A 600 5.76 -24.80 5.41
C LYS A 600 5.30 -24.57 3.97
N TYR A 601 5.19 -23.30 3.55
CA TYR A 601 4.82 -22.97 2.17
C TYR A 601 5.90 -23.39 1.19
N PHE A 602 7.17 -23.24 1.56
CA PHE A 602 8.28 -23.69 0.74
C PHE A 602 8.25 -25.21 0.48
N ILE A 603 8.04 -26.01 1.54
CA ILE A 603 7.87 -27.47 1.44
C ILE A 603 6.64 -27.80 0.58
N HIS A 604 5.53 -27.09 0.77
CA HIS A 604 4.33 -27.31 -0.03
C HIS A 604 4.61 -27.10 -1.53
N ILE A 605 5.27 -26.00 -1.90
CA ILE A 605 5.59 -25.66 -3.30
C ILE A 605 6.45 -26.75 -3.95
N THR A 606 7.39 -27.33 -3.20
CA THR A 606 8.39 -28.29 -3.70
C THR A 606 8.01 -29.77 -3.55
N SER A 607 6.95 -30.07 -2.79
CA SER A 607 6.56 -31.46 -2.47
C SER A 607 6.30 -32.35 -3.70
N ASN A 608 5.84 -31.76 -4.80
CA ASN A 608 5.46 -32.46 -6.02
C ASN A 608 6.48 -32.30 -7.16
N THR A 609 7.66 -31.72 -6.89
CA THR A 609 8.68 -31.46 -7.91
C THR A 609 9.82 -32.49 -7.86
N ASN A 610 10.32 -32.89 -9.04
CA ASN A 610 11.54 -33.70 -9.12
C ASN A 610 12.73 -32.92 -8.56
N ILE A 611 13.74 -33.60 -8.02
CA ILE A 611 14.93 -33.00 -7.35
C ILE A 611 15.52 -31.82 -8.15
N LYS A 612 15.73 -31.98 -9.47
CA LYS A 612 16.24 -30.90 -10.34
C LYS A 612 15.33 -29.65 -10.35
N HIS A 613 14.02 -29.86 -10.43
CA HIS A 613 13.04 -28.78 -10.38
C HIS A 613 12.94 -28.18 -8.98
N THR A 614 13.05 -28.99 -7.92
CA THR A 614 13.09 -28.52 -6.53
C THR A 614 14.23 -27.53 -6.31
N PHE A 615 15.43 -27.81 -6.81
CA PHE A 615 16.56 -26.87 -6.73
C PHE A 615 16.30 -25.55 -7.47
N LEU A 616 15.71 -25.62 -8.67
CA LEU A 616 15.37 -24.42 -9.44
C LEU A 616 14.29 -23.58 -8.73
N VAL A 617 13.25 -24.24 -8.20
CA VAL A 617 12.19 -23.60 -7.43
C VAL A 617 12.75 -22.97 -6.14
N PHE A 618 13.63 -23.67 -5.43
CA PHE A 618 14.34 -23.11 -4.27
C PHE A 618 15.12 -21.86 -4.63
N PHE A 619 15.88 -21.89 -5.73
CA PHE A 619 16.67 -20.76 -6.18
C PHE A 619 15.80 -19.55 -6.53
N VAL A 620 14.75 -19.75 -7.34
CA VAL A 620 13.82 -18.67 -7.74
C VAL A 620 13.09 -18.10 -6.52
N PHE A 621 12.55 -18.94 -5.65
CA PHE A 621 11.83 -18.48 -4.47
C PHE A 621 12.75 -17.75 -3.48
N SER A 622 14.00 -18.20 -3.33
CA SER A 622 15.00 -17.51 -2.51
C SER A 622 15.33 -16.12 -3.06
N LEU A 623 15.48 -15.98 -4.38
CA LEU A 623 15.66 -14.68 -5.03
C LEU A 623 14.45 -13.76 -4.78
N LEU A 624 13.23 -14.26 -4.98
CA LEU A 624 12.03 -13.47 -4.73
C LEU A 624 11.89 -13.06 -3.25
N PHE A 625 12.21 -13.96 -2.32
CA PHE A 625 12.16 -13.69 -0.89
C PHE A 625 13.24 -12.69 -0.44
N SER A 626 14.41 -12.70 -1.08
CA SER A 626 15.48 -11.75 -0.77
C SER A 626 15.11 -10.28 -1.05
N LEU A 627 14.18 -10.03 -1.98
CA LEU A 627 13.61 -8.70 -2.22
C LEU A 627 12.81 -8.22 -1.01
N GLU A 628 11.99 -9.10 -0.45
CA GLU A 628 11.13 -8.79 0.71
C GLU A 628 11.95 -8.53 1.96
N LEU A 629 13.06 -9.27 2.16
CA LEU A 629 13.99 -9.05 3.26
C LEU A 629 14.63 -7.66 3.25
N LYS A 630 14.79 -7.04 2.08
CA LYS A 630 15.41 -5.72 1.91
C LYS A 630 14.41 -4.56 2.04
N THR A 631 13.11 -4.83 1.92
CA THR A 631 12.05 -3.81 1.85
C THR A 631 11.28 -3.61 3.15
N ASP A 632 10.63 -2.45 3.28
CA ASP A 632 9.69 -2.14 4.37
C ASP A 632 8.28 -2.73 4.15
N SER A 633 8.19 -3.94 3.58
CA SER A 633 6.91 -4.48 3.11
C SER A 633 5.87 -4.64 4.23
N ILE A 634 6.27 -4.82 5.49
CA ILE A 634 5.33 -4.95 6.62
C ILE A 634 4.85 -3.60 7.16
N MET A 635 5.61 -2.53 6.96
CA MET A 635 5.26 -1.18 7.41
C MET A 635 4.14 -0.55 6.56
N LEU A 636 4.00 -0.98 5.31
CA LEU A 636 3.11 -0.35 4.33
C LEU A 636 1.98 -1.32 3.95
N ALA A 637 0.76 -0.81 3.83
CA ALA A 637 -0.43 -1.65 3.63
C ALA A 637 -0.35 -2.44 2.31
N ASP A 638 0.07 -1.78 1.22
CA ASP A 638 0.35 -2.38 -0.08
C ASP A 638 1.53 -3.34 -0.03
N GLY A 639 2.57 -3.01 0.74
CA GLY A 639 3.71 -3.88 0.99
C GLY A 639 3.31 -5.26 1.54
N VAL A 640 2.37 -5.32 2.49
CA VAL A 640 1.89 -6.60 3.06
C VAL A 640 1.18 -7.44 2.00
N ALA A 641 0.35 -6.80 1.16
CA ALA A 641 -0.35 -7.48 0.08
C ALA A 641 0.63 -8.01 -0.98
N ILE A 642 1.67 -7.24 -1.29
CA ILE A 642 2.75 -7.60 -2.22
C ILE A 642 3.57 -8.77 -1.68
N PHE A 643 3.91 -8.76 -0.40
CA PHE A 643 4.58 -9.88 0.26
C PHE A 643 3.75 -11.18 0.15
N LEU A 644 2.47 -11.12 0.49
CA LEU A 644 1.58 -12.28 0.39
C LEU A 644 1.36 -12.70 -1.09
N PHE A 645 1.39 -11.75 -2.03
CA PHE A 645 1.34 -12.05 -3.46
C PHE A 645 2.54 -12.88 -3.91
N ASN A 646 3.74 -12.61 -3.39
CA ASN A 646 4.92 -13.42 -3.68
C ASN A 646 4.72 -14.90 -3.27
N ILE A 647 4.22 -15.16 -2.06
CA ILE A 647 3.91 -16.52 -1.62
C ILE A 647 2.82 -17.15 -2.51
N LEU A 648 1.80 -16.37 -2.86
CA LEU A 648 0.71 -16.81 -3.73
C LEU A 648 1.22 -17.28 -5.10
N LEU A 649 2.18 -16.56 -5.69
CA LEU A 649 2.79 -16.94 -6.97
C LEU A 649 3.40 -18.34 -6.91
N GLY A 650 4.11 -18.66 -5.81
CA GLY A 650 4.68 -19.98 -5.58
C GLY A 650 3.61 -21.07 -5.49
N ILE A 651 2.50 -20.80 -4.82
CA ILE A 651 1.39 -21.75 -4.67
C ILE A 651 0.69 -21.99 -6.01
N ILE A 652 0.40 -20.93 -6.78
CA ILE A 652 -0.16 -21.04 -8.14
C ILE A 652 0.78 -21.85 -9.03
N TYR A 653 2.08 -21.58 -8.98
CA TYR A 653 3.09 -22.34 -9.74
C TYR A 653 3.04 -23.84 -9.39
N SER A 654 3.04 -24.17 -8.09
CA SER A 654 3.01 -25.58 -7.63
C SER A 654 1.75 -26.30 -8.12
N LYS A 655 0.59 -25.64 -8.03
CA LYS A 655 -0.69 -26.17 -8.54
C LYS A 655 -0.62 -26.44 -10.04
N LEU A 656 -0.17 -25.46 -10.83
CA LEU A 656 -0.03 -25.61 -12.29
C LEU A 656 0.96 -26.72 -12.67
N TYR A 657 2.07 -26.84 -11.94
CA TYR A 657 3.06 -27.89 -12.17
C TYR A 657 2.49 -29.28 -11.89
N SER A 658 1.76 -29.45 -10.79
CA SER A 658 1.14 -30.72 -10.41
C SER A 658 0.08 -31.21 -11.41
N GLU A 659 -0.69 -30.29 -12.00
CA GLU A 659 -1.77 -30.61 -12.95
C GLU A 659 -1.28 -30.76 -14.39
N ASN A 660 -0.12 -30.21 -14.76
CA ASN A 660 0.49 -30.41 -16.08
C ASN A 660 1.24 -31.76 -16.22
N ILE A 661 1.56 -32.43 -15.11
CA ILE A 661 2.23 -33.74 -15.10
C ILE A 661 1.23 -34.89 -15.30
N ASN A 662 -0.04 -34.64 -15.03
CA ASN A 662 -1.16 -35.54 -15.33
C ASN A 662 -1.81 -35.16 -16.66
#